data_AF-A0A9X8DS46-F1
#
_entry.id   AF-A0A9X8DS46-F1
#
_cell.length_a   1.000
_cell.length_b   1.000
_cell.length_c   1.000
_cell.angle_alpha   90.00
_cell.angle_beta   90.00
_cell.angle_gamma   90.00
#
_symmetry.space_group_name_H-M   'P 1'
#
loop_
_entity.id
_entity.type
_entity.pdbx_description
1 polymer ?
#
loop_
_entity_poly.entity_id
_entity_poly.type
_entity_poly.pdbx_seq_one_letter_code
_entity_poly.pdbx_strand_id
1 'polypeptide(L)'
;DQLVTFRYTVAVSDTAAALAVTSPSIALNAGTVRRRSDRPSIDVNLALPALPATLNAIHIQGGIPSIVQAAMVTAGGTYGVGYPPVASPAYVKPGQIVFTLTFSMEVVFIGAVTIQLNTGKRAVLYAQLSPVQFAFVYTIELGDASVNLDFASVDAVVGTIVGRSTTNSQRANTLLPLLQLSGVNVVAVDPNLPAAIQSVTTSHPDGTIGAGERVTIQSTFGRPTTVLSGLNHNPLQSAMFPSVTGFQGDVYMSWSEQTSATTSVVYVAQVDNQAGFTELSPPGAGMNRLVGSNAVKSSVLVQDGFLYAAWDENGIINVAQFSGNVVTKAWTSLPFMGINAAATNPVLATYMNTLFVVWKEGQINFHTEQSANIRVASYDSSLAPPWRFYDTAQGKVGLNLDRATDPHILAFAGHLYVAWAEFTGACFEIQVYALALNTMTFEKIPQVGYVSPTFVTSFGPVLFANTATNQLMVQWYTYPAASVQPTMHTGVVTPQYWKEIIVGGALMPGASPDVVTCSGHMVVTWTLQTDHAMQVFAGRLDAAGGISQIHTINHNMNQDASSPKLACVSSVGDVALLWTEYDGFSYKLRQSTLSGGGGEQWTPHVAGLATLVLTNGLVAVNTDLSGTCARSLAYELVVPPNTPAIQHLNAVSVSVNRARIQDCTSAQVANTVLFPLATDMRSLAYTSNIAVDTSVPFVLDVSTTAASNTYGAGEIIPVVVTFSAAVTVSPSGLHGESPAWMVFQSRTASIDGLHEHKALYSAGNNTNTLTFLYTTLPTDTFALFDYMLPTSLQVDAVAGAWIRRQATYP
;
A
#
# COMPACT_ATOMS: atom_id res chain seq x y z
N ASP A 1 4.31 70.16 -41.19
CA ASP A 1 3.19 69.19 -41.21
C ASP A 1 1.86 69.87 -41.45
N GLN A 2 0.90 69.14 -42.00
CA GLN A 2 -0.48 69.60 -42.25
C GLN A 2 -1.43 69.24 -41.10
N LEU A 3 -0.90 68.77 -39.97
CA LEU A 3 -1.66 68.30 -38.80
C LEU A 3 -1.24 69.10 -37.56
N VAL A 4 -2.22 69.45 -36.72
CA VAL A 4 -1.99 69.98 -35.37
C VAL A 4 -2.63 69.00 -34.39
N THR A 5 -1.82 68.47 -33.48
CA THR A 5 -2.27 67.49 -32.49
C THR A 5 -2.52 68.17 -31.15
N PHE A 6 -3.75 68.07 -30.64
CA PHE A 6 -4.09 68.47 -29.29
C PHE A 6 -3.98 67.26 -28.36
N ARG A 7 -3.32 67.43 -27.22
CA ARG A 7 -3.27 66.41 -26.16
C ARG A 7 -4.15 66.87 -25.00
N TYR A 8 -5.20 66.11 -24.74
CA TYR A 8 -6.04 66.27 -23.56
C TYR A 8 -5.71 65.17 -22.56
N THR A 9 -5.37 65.56 -21.33
CA THR A 9 -5.15 64.65 -20.22
C THR A 9 -6.32 64.82 -19.26
N VAL A 10 -7.10 63.76 -19.06
CA VAL A 10 -8.26 63.75 -18.14
C VAL A 10 -7.80 64.05 -16.71
N ALA A 11 -8.36 65.09 -16.11
CA ALA A 11 -8.15 65.43 -14.69
C ALA A 11 -9.17 64.70 -13.79
N VAL A 12 -8.90 64.67 -12.47
CA VAL A 12 -9.75 63.97 -11.48
C VAL A 12 -11.19 64.50 -11.45
N SER A 13 -11.40 65.78 -11.75
CA SER A 13 -12.73 66.41 -11.77
C SER A 13 -13.47 66.22 -13.10
N ASP A 14 -12.81 65.75 -14.14
CA ASP A 14 -13.36 65.76 -15.50
C ASP A 14 -14.39 64.64 -15.65
N THR A 15 -15.61 64.98 -16.02
CA THR A 15 -16.68 64.01 -16.30
C THR A 15 -17.44 64.43 -17.54
N ALA A 16 -17.61 63.50 -18.47
CA ALA A 16 -18.41 63.70 -19.67
C ALA A 16 -18.98 62.37 -20.15
N ALA A 17 -20.30 62.29 -20.31
CA ALA A 17 -20.95 61.11 -20.89
C ALA A 17 -20.56 60.90 -22.36
N ALA A 18 -20.22 61.99 -23.07
CA ALA A 18 -19.64 61.98 -24.41
C ALA A 18 -18.70 63.18 -24.57
N LEU A 19 -17.48 62.94 -25.07
CA LEU A 19 -16.54 63.99 -25.42
C LEU A 19 -17.03 64.69 -26.70
N ALA A 20 -17.41 65.96 -26.58
CA ALA A 20 -17.95 66.74 -27.69
C ALA A 20 -17.17 68.04 -27.90
N VAL A 21 -17.13 68.50 -29.15
CA VAL A 21 -16.65 69.84 -29.50
C VAL A 21 -17.79 70.83 -29.21
N THR A 22 -17.56 71.78 -28.30
CA THR A 22 -18.57 72.76 -27.88
C THR A 22 -18.46 74.12 -28.56
N SER A 23 -17.39 74.34 -29.34
CA SER A 23 -17.12 75.60 -30.07
C SER A 23 -16.98 75.33 -31.57
N PRO A 24 -17.55 76.17 -32.45
CA PRO A 24 -17.42 76.03 -33.90
C PRO A 24 -16.04 76.42 -34.46
N SER A 25 -15.07 76.78 -33.61
CA SER A 25 -13.72 77.15 -34.02
C SER A 25 -12.65 76.79 -32.99
N ILE A 26 -11.40 76.64 -33.44
CA ILE A 26 -10.23 76.42 -32.59
C ILE A 26 -9.90 77.71 -31.84
N ALA A 27 -9.89 77.67 -30.50
CA ALA A 27 -9.44 78.78 -29.67
C ALA A 27 -7.91 78.78 -29.51
N LEU A 28 -7.25 79.90 -29.78
CA LEU A 28 -5.77 80.01 -29.76
C LEU A 28 -5.19 80.60 -28.47
N ASN A 29 -6.03 81.03 -27.51
CA ASN A 29 -5.61 81.64 -26.25
C ASN A 29 -4.47 82.68 -26.41
N ALA A 30 -4.72 83.72 -27.21
CA ALA A 30 -3.78 84.79 -27.61
C ALA A 30 -2.61 84.38 -28.55
N GLY A 31 -2.52 83.11 -28.97
CA GLY A 31 -1.62 82.67 -30.02
C GLY A 31 -2.09 83.03 -31.44
N THR A 32 -1.20 82.86 -32.43
CA THR A 32 -1.53 82.99 -33.86
C THR A 32 -1.12 81.71 -34.61
N VAL A 33 -1.92 81.30 -35.59
CA VAL A 33 -1.59 80.20 -36.50
C VAL A 33 -1.60 80.77 -37.91
N ARG A 34 -0.46 80.75 -38.58
CA ARG A 34 -0.26 81.35 -39.90
C ARG A 34 0.31 80.37 -40.90
N ARG A 35 0.05 80.61 -42.18
CA ARG A 35 0.63 79.84 -43.29
C ARG A 35 2.16 79.95 -43.26
N ARG A 36 2.83 78.79 -43.27
CA ARG A 36 4.30 78.71 -43.24
C ARG A 36 4.93 79.44 -44.43
N SER A 37 5.84 80.36 -44.15
CA SER A 37 6.68 81.11 -45.10
C SER A 37 7.85 81.75 -44.33
N ASP A 38 8.76 82.43 -45.01
CA ASP A 38 9.89 83.14 -44.37
C ASP A 38 9.45 84.38 -43.56
N ARG A 39 8.23 84.89 -43.81
CA ARG A 39 7.55 85.95 -43.05
C ARG A 39 6.05 85.66 -42.90
N PRO A 40 5.65 84.78 -41.96
CA PRO A 40 4.25 84.36 -41.82
C PRO A 40 3.31 85.54 -41.52
N SER A 41 2.43 85.86 -42.48
CA SER A 41 1.51 87.00 -42.43
C SER A 41 0.04 86.65 -42.69
N ILE A 42 -0.26 85.44 -43.16
CA ILE A 42 -1.62 84.99 -43.46
C ILE A 42 -2.10 84.06 -42.35
N ASP A 43 -3.14 84.49 -41.61
CA ASP A 43 -3.77 83.68 -40.56
C ASP A 43 -4.55 82.50 -41.17
N VAL A 44 -4.56 81.36 -40.47
CA VAL A 44 -5.31 80.16 -40.84
C VAL A 44 -6.78 80.32 -40.43
N ASN A 45 -7.72 79.88 -41.27
CA ASN A 45 -9.14 79.79 -40.87
C ASN A 45 -9.32 78.70 -39.80
N LEU A 46 -9.79 79.09 -38.63
CA LEU A 46 -9.93 78.22 -37.47
C LEU A 46 -11.33 77.58 -37.35
N ALA A 47 -12.24 77.87 -38.27
CA ALA A 47 -13.58 77.29 -38.28
C ALA A 47 -13.53 75.77 -38.45
N LEU A 48 -14.24 75.05 -37.59
CA LEU A 48 -14.37 73.61 -37.64
C LEU A 48 -15.56 73.23 -38.56
N PRO A 49 -15.44 72.20 -39.40
CA PRO A 49 -16.55 71.71 -40.21
C PRO A 49 -17.67 71.12 -39.32
N ALA A 50 -18.91 71.08 -39.82
CA ALA A 50 -20.02 70.39 -39.16
C ALA A 50 -19.64 68.90 -38.96
N LEU A 51 -19.55 68.46 -37.71
CA LEU A 51 -18.97 67.16 -37.38
C LEU A 51 -19.85 65.98 -37.83
N PRO A 52 -19.25 64.89 -38.37
CA PRO A 52 -19.87 63.59 -38.37
C PRO A 52 -20.02 63.08 -36.92
N ALA A 53 -21.06 62.28 -36.64
CA ALA A 53 -21.50 61.82 -35.32
C ALA A 53 -20.51 60.90 -34.54
N THR A 54 -19.21 60.90 -34.87
CA THR A 54 -18.24 59.85 -34.50
C THR A 54 -17.45 60.11 -33.21
N LEU A 55 -17.45 61.33 -32.63
CA LEU A 55 -16.87 61.58 -31.29
C LEU A 55 -17.80 61.18 -30.13
N ASN A 56 -19.07 60.91 -30.43
CA ASN A 56 -20.14 60.64 -29.45
C ASN A 56 -19.96 59.35 -28.62
N ALA A 57 -18.90 58.58 -28.83
CA ALA A 57 -18.64 57.31 -28.14
C ALA A 57 -17.55 57.36 -27.06
N ILE A 58 -16.86 58.51 -26.88
CA ILE A 58 -15.78 58.63 -25.88
C ILE A 58 -16.36 59.15 -24.56
N HIS A 59 -16.48 58.29 -23.56
CA HIS A 59 -16.87 58.66 -22.19
C HIS A 59 -15.64 59.09 -21.38
N ILE A 60 -15.72 60.23 -20.69
CA ILE A 60 -14.71 60.68 -19.71
C ILE A 60 -15.26 60.46 -18.30
N GLN A 61 -14.54 59.65 -17.52
CA GLN A 61 -14.87 59.41 -16.12
C GLN A 61 -13.61 59.67 -15.30
N GLY A 62 -13.48 60.89 -14.78
CA GLY A 62 -12.50 61.26 -13.76
C GLY A 62 -12.99 60.85 -12.38
N GLY A 63 -12.07 60.78 -11.42
CA GLY A 63 -12.35 60.47 -10.03
C GLY A 63 -11.18 59.74 -9.36
N ILE A 64 -11.27 59.59 -8.04
CA ILE A 64 -10.36 58.71 -7.28
C ILE A 64 -11.07 57.35 -7.15
N PRO A 65 -10.57 56.27 -7.79
CA PRO A 65 -11.15 54.95 -7.61
C PRO A 65 -11.12 54.56 -6.13
N SER A 66 -12.18 53.95 -5.63
CA SER A 66 -12.30 53.53 -4.23
C SER A 66 -12.97 52.17 -4.13
N ILE A 67 -12.70 51.43 -3.06
CA ILE A 67 -13.40 50.17 -2.77
C ILE A 67 -14.80 50.50 -2.27
N VAL A 68 -15.82 50.07 -3.01
CA VAL A 68 -17.24 50.31 -2.66
C VAL A 68 -17.89 49.12 -1.97
N GLN A 69 -17.34 47.91 -2.19
CA GLN A 69 -17.89 46.69 -1.61
C GLN A 69 -16.80 45.64 -1.39
N ALA A 70 -16.91 44.91 -0.30
CA ALA A 70 -16.17 43.69 -0.01
C ALA A 70 -17.15 42.58 0.36
N ALA A 71 -17.23 41.51 -0.42
CA ALA A 71 -18.26 40.48 -0.26
C ALA A 71 -17.66 39.07 -0.19
N MET A 72 -18.11 38.29 0.80
CA MET A 72 -17.72 36.89 0.94
C MET A 72 -18.34 36.06 -0.19
N VAL A 73 -17.54 35.26 -0.91
CA VAL A 73 -18.03 34.31 -1.92
C VAL A 73 -18.14 32.90 -1.33
N THR A 74 -17.18 32.52 -0.49
CA THR A 74 -17.21 31.26 0.26
C THR A 74 -18.43 31.20 1.18
N ALA A 75 -19.12 30.05 1.18
CA ALA A 75 -20.25 29.81 2.06
C ALA A 75 -19.83 29.78 3.54
N GLY A 76 -20.74 30.15 4.44
CA GLY A 76 -20.48 30.13 5.88
C GLY A 76 -20.22 28.70 6.40
N GLY A 77 -19.39 28.59 7.43
CA GLY A 77 -18.99 27.31 8.00
C GLY A 77 -17.60 27.34 8.62
N THR A 78 -17.12 26.17 9.06
CA THR A 78 -15.78 25.99 9.63
C THR A 78 -14.84 25.41 8.57
N TYR A 79 -13.70 26.06 8.39
CA TYR A 79 -12.68 25.72 7.42
C TYR A 79 -11.35 25.46 8.11
N GLY A 80 -10.53 24.62 7.49
CA GLY A 80 -9.19 24.29 7.96
C GLY A 80 -8.33 23.91 6.78
N VAL A 81 -7.09 23.50 7.03
CA VAL A 81 -6.19 23.06 5.96
C VAL A 81 -6.76 21.83 5.25
N GLY A 82 -7.27 22.01 4.03
CA GLY A 82 -7.93 20.93 3.28
C GLY A 82 -9.39 20.61 3.70
N TYR A 83 -10.00 21.41 4.59
CA TYR A 83 -11.34 21.15 5.14
C TYR A 83 -12.30 22.33 4.90
N PRO A 84 -13.60 22.09 4.63
CA PRO A 84 -14.20 20.79 4.29
C PRO A 84 -13.71 20.28 2.92
N PRO A 85 -13.81 18.96 2.63
CA PRO A 85 -13.27 18.39 1.39
C PRO A 85 -13.95 18.91 0.12
N VAL A 86 -15.20 19.36 0.26
CA VAL A 86 -15.92 20.08 -0.79
C VAL A 86 -15.62 21.57 -0.64
N ALA A 87 -14.92 22.11 -1.63
CA ALA A 87 -14.59 23.52 -1.65
C ALA A 87 -15.83 24.39 -1.88
N SER A 88 -15.79 25.60 -1.32
CA SER A 88 -16.79 26.63 -1.55
C SER A 88 -16.12 27.94 -1.92
N PRO A 89 -16.27 28.42 -3.16
CA PRO A 89 -16.96 27.79 -4.29
C PRO A 89 -16.18 26.58 -4.89
N ALA A 90 -16.84 25.75 -5.71
CA ALA A 90 -16.27 24.48 -6.19
C ALA A 90 -15.00 24.61 -7.06
N TYR A 91 -14.69 25.82 -7.55
CA TYR A 91 -13.51 26.08 -8.37
C TYR A 91 -12.22 26.38 -7.57
N VAL A 92 -12.29 26.46 -6.24
CA VAL A 92 -11.10 26.61 -5.38
C VAL A 92 -10.73 25.32 -4.65
N LYS A 93 -9.57 25.31 -3.99
CA LYS A 93 -9.12 24.16 -3.19
C LYS A 93 -9.75 24.20 -1.78
N PRO A 94 -10.00 23.06 -1.12
CA PRO A 94 -10.34 23.00 0.29
C PRO A 94 -9.31 23.70 1.15
N GLY A 95 -9.79 24.37 2.18
CA GLY A 95 -8.97 25.28 2.97
C GLY A 95 -8.60 26.58 2.24
N GLN A 96 -9.21 26.89 1.09
CA GLN A 96 -9.18 28.23 0.52
C GLN A 96 -10.51 28.94 0.72
N ILE A 97 -10.41 30.24 1.00
CA ILE A 97 -11.53 31.13 1.23
C ILE A 97 -11.45 32.26 0.21
N VAL A 98 -12.54 32.53 -0.50
CA VAL A 98 -12.62 33.50 -1.59
C VAL A 98 -13.60 34.61 -1.27
N PHE A 99 -13.17 35.84 -1.41
CA PHE A 99 -14.02 37.03 -1.36
C PHE A 99 -13.74 37.94 -2.55
N THR A 100 -14.61 38.91 -2.79
CA THR A 100 -14.46 39.89 -3.89
C THR A 100 -14.37 41.30 -3.35
N LEU A 101 -13.58 42.13 -4.03
CA LEU A 101 -13.61 43.58 -3.90
C LEU A 101 -14.17 44.20 -5.17
N THR A 102 -15.10 45.14 -5.01
CA THR A 102 -15.65 45.96 -6.09
C THR A 102 -15.17 47.39 -5.94
N PHE A 103 -14.64 47.97 -7.02
CA PHE A 103 -14.17 49.35 -7.09
C PHE A 103 -15.22 50.25 -7.76
N SER A 104 -15.20 51.55 -7.43
CA SER A 104 -16.06 52.56 -8.06
C SER A 104 -15.75 52.83 -9.53
N MET A 105 -14.54 52.49 -9.98
CA MET A 105 -14.01 52.73 -11.34
C MET A 105 -13.01 51.64 -11.72
N GLU A 106 -12.67 51.52 -13.01
CA GLU A 106 -11.68 50.55 -13.47
C GLU A 106 -10.30 50.81 -12.86
N VAL A 107 -9.63 49.76 -12.39
CA VAL A 107 -8.31 49.85 -11.75
C VAL A 107 -7.31 48.87 -12.37
N VAL A 108 -6.03 49.17 -12.18
CA VAL A 108 -4.88 48.35 -12.54
C VAL A 108 -3.99 48.19 -11.31
N PHE A 109 -3.47 46.98 -11.10
CA PHE A 109 -2.57 46.69 -9.98
C PHE A 109 -1.12 46.82 -10.46
N ILE A 110 -0.31 47.54 -9.70
CA ILE A 110 1.12 47.72 -9.96
C ILE A 110 1.89 46.81 -9.00
N GLY A 111 2.39 45.69 -9.53
CA GLY A 111 3.02 44.64 -8.73
C GLY A 111 2.00 43.82 -7.93
N ALA A 112 2.48 43.12 -6.90
CA ALA A 112 1.63 42.28 -6.06
C ALA A 112 0.76 43.13 -5.12
N VAL A 113 -0.52 42.78 -5.04
CA VAL A 113 -1.49 43.33 -4.09
C VAL A 113 -1.98 42.21 -3.21
N THR A 114 -1.97 42.44 -1.89
CA THR A 114 -2.42 41.48 -0.88
C THR A 114 -3.34 42.17 0.12
N ILE A 115 -4.12 41.39 0.86
CA ILE A 115 -5.04 41.92 1.87
C ILE A 115 -4.79 41.18 3.17
N GLN A 116 -4.48 41.91 4.24
CA GLN A 116 -4.23 41.32 5.54
C GLN A 116 -5.55 40.95 6.25
N LEU A 117 -5.64 39.73 6.74
CA LEU A 117 -6.80 39.19 7.45
C LEU A 117 -6.55 39.13 8.94
N ASN A 118 -7.61 39.01 9.73
CA ASN A 118 -7.55 38.95 11.19
C ASN A 118 -6.92 37.65 11.76
N THR A 119 -6.55 36.71 10.88
CA THR A 119 -5.63 35.59 11.19
C THR A 119 -4.16 36.05 11.26
N GLY A 120 -3.87 37.29 10.86
CA GLY A 120 -2.51 37.82 10.69
C GLY A 120 -1.89 37.50 9.32
N LYS A 121 -2.52 36.62 8.53
CA LYS A 121 -2.08 36.21 7.19
C LYS A 121 -2.67 37.08 6.10
N ARG A 122 -2.29 36.81 4.84
CA ARG A 122 -2.67 37.62 3.69
C ARG A 122 -3.42 36.82 2.64
N ALA A 123 -4.50 37.40 2.13
CA ALA A 123 -5.14 36.97 0.89
C ALA A 123 -4.40 37.59 -0.32
N VAL A 124 -4.40 36.87 -1.44
CA VAL A 124 -3.75 37.29 -2.69
C VAL A 124 -4.79 37.42 -3.80
N LEU A 125 -4.49 38.24 -4.82
CA LEU A 125 -5.36 38.35 -5.99
C LEU A 125 -5.46 36.97 -6.68
N TYR A 126 -6.69 36.51 -6.88
CA TYR A 126 -6.99 35.23 -7.53
C TYR A 126 -7.40 35.43 -8.99
N ALA A 127 -8.35 36.33 -9.25
CA ALA A 127 -8.87 36.57 -10.59
C ALA A 127 -9.47 37.98 -10.72
N GLN A 128 -9.42 38.52 -11.93
CA GLN A 128 -10.22 39.68 -12.31
C GLN A 128 -11.54 39.19 -12.91
N LEU A 129 -12.66 39.50 -12.26
CA LEU A 129 -14.00 39.07 -12.71
C LEU A 129 -14.61 40.07 -13.68
N SER A 130 -14.30 41.35 -13.50
CA SER A 130 -14.67 42.45 -14.40
C SER A 130 -13.63 43.58 -14.29
N PRO A 131 -13.69 44.63 -15.12
CA PRO A 131 -12.83 45.79 -14.99
C PRO A 131 -12.86 46.47 -13.60
N VAL A 132 -13.91 46.25 -12.83
CA VAL A 132 -14.12 46.86 -11.50
C VAL A 132 -14.22 45.84 -10.35
N GLN A 133 -14.23 44.53 -10.63
CA GLN A 133 -14.42 43.50 -9.62
C GLN A 133 -13.31 42.46 -9.65
N PHE A 134 -12.71 42.21 -8.48
CA PHE A 134 -11.54 41.34 -8.32
C PHE A 134 -11.79 40.35 -7.19
N ALA A 135 -11.50 39.07 -7.45
CA ALA A 135 -11.54 38.01 -6.45
C ALA A 135 -10.18 37.86 -5.76
N PHE A 136 -10.19 37.73 -4.45
CA PHE A 136 -9.03 37.43 -3.62
C PHE A 136 -9.22 36.07 -2.97
N VAL A 137 -8.13 35.32 -2.85
CA VAL A 137 -8.10 34.02 -2.20
C VAL A 137 -7.18 34.05 -1.00
N TYR A 138 -7.68 33.56 0.12
CA TYR A 138 -6.92 33.25 1.31
C TYR A 138 -6.73 31.74 1.39
N THR A 139 -5.49 31.27 1.50
CA THR A 139 -5.17 29.86 1.70
C THR A 139 -4.84 29.66 3.17
N ILE A 140 -5.62 28.81 3.85
CA ILE A 140 -5.43 28.49 5.26
C ILE A 140 -4.14 27.69 5.41
N GLU A 141 -3.25 28.19 6.29
CA GLU A 141 -2.03 27.52 6.69
C GLU A 141 -2.18 26.83 8.05
N LEU A 142 -1.23 25.96 8.38
CA LEU A 142 -1.18 25.32 9.70
C LEU A 142 -1.07 26.37 10.81
N GLY A 143 -1.98 26.28 11.79
CA GLY A 143 -2.02 27.17 12.95
C GLY A 143 -2.87 28.42 12.76
N ASP A 144 -3.39 28.68 11.55
CA ASP A 144 -4.33 29.76 11.32
C ASP A 144 -5.61 29.51 12.13
N ALA A 145 -6.12 30.56 12.79
CA ALA A 145 -7.31 30.49 13.61
C ALA A 145 -8.09 31.81 13.53
N SER A 146 -9.39 31.72 13.36
CA SER A 146 -10.29 32.87 13.43
C SER A 146 -11.72 32.40 13.70
N VAL A 147 -12.38 32.97 14.70
CA VAL A 147 -13.79 32.66 14.98
C VAL A 147 -14.73 33.29 13.95
N ASN A 148 -14.29 34.37 13.31
CA ASN A 148 -14.96 35.03 12.20
C ASN A 148 -13.89 35.68 11.33
N LEU A 149 -13.61 35.10 10.17
CA LEU A 149 -12.57 35.59 9.27
C LEU A 149 -12.97 36.94 8.68
N ASP A 150 -12.19 37.96 8.99
CA ASP A 150 -12.42 39.35 8.58
C ASP A 150 -11.10 40.02 8.19
N PHE A 151 -11.17 41.28 7.75
CA PHE A 151 -9.98 42.08 7.51
C PHE A 151 -9.26 42.41 8.82
N ALA A 152 -7.93 42.51 8.78
CA ALA A 152 -7.14 42.87 9.96
C ALA A 152 -7.41 44.30 10.43
N SER A 153 -7.68 45.20 9.49
CA SER A 153 -7.92 46.63 9.70
C SER A 153 -8.61 47.24 8.47
N VAL A 154 -9.08 48.48 8.58
CA VAL A 154 -9.69 49.21 7.44
C VAL A 154 -8.69 49.56 6.34
N ASP A 155 -7.38 49.56 6.64
CA ASP A 155 -6.27 49.80 5.72
C ASP A 155 -5.52 48.50 5.33
N ALA A 156 -6.15 47.34 5.50
CA ALA A 156 -5.53 46.04 5.30
C ALA A 156 -5.04 45.73 3.88
N VAL A 157 -5.40 46.55 2.88
CA VAL A 157 -4.95 46.37 1.49
C VAL A 157 -3.52 46.89 1.34
N VAL A 158 -2.59 45.98 1.04
CA VAL A 158 -1.17 46.26 0.85
C VAL A 158 -0.80 46.12 -0.61
N GLY A 159 -0.31 47.20 -1.22
CA GLY A 159 0.14 47.23 -2.60
C GLY A 159 -0.13 48.58 -3.27
N THR A 160 0.11 48.67 -4.58
CA THR A 160 -0.21 49.87 -5.36
C THR A 160 -1.32 49.58 -6.35
N ILE A 161 -2.45 50.26 -6.19
CA ILE A 161 -3.61 50.19 -7.09
C ILE A 161 -3.80 51.58 -7.69
N VAL A 162 -3.94 51.65 -9.01
CA VAL A 162 -4.14 52.90 -9.76
C VAL A 162 -5.35 52.81 -10.66
N GLY A 163 -5.99 53.93 -10.96
CA GLY A 163 -7.07 53.99 -11.94
C GLY A 163 -6.56 53.65 -13.35
N ARG A 164 -7.31 52.81 -14.07
CA ARG A 164 -6.94 52.40 -15.42
C ARG A 164 -6.94 53.61 -16.34
N SER A 165 -5.77 53.95 -16.87
CA SER A 165 -5.62 55.06 -17.80
C SER A 165 -4.35 54.87 -18.62
N THR A 166 -4.17 55.65 -19.69
CA THR A 166 -2.93 55.61 -20.48
C THR A 166 -1.69 56.06 -19.69
N THR A 167 -1.86 56.76 -18.57
CA THR A 167 -0.78 57.26 -17.72
C THR A 167 -0.68 56.54 -16.37
N ASN A 168 -1.71 55.80 -15.94
CA ASN A 168 -1.78 55.07 -14.67
C ASN A 168 -1.34 55.91 -13.44
N SER A 169 -1.62 57.22 -13.48
CA SER A 169 -1.04 58.19 -12.55
C SER A 169 -1.87 58.41 -11.27
N GLN A 170 -3.15 58.04 -11.29
CA GLN A 170 -4.06 58.27 -10.17
C GLN A 170 -4.09 57.06 -9.23
N ARG A 171 -3.63 57.20 -7.99
CA ARG A 171 -3.78 56.15 -6.96
C ARG A 171 -5.24 55.98 -6.56
N ALA A 172 -5.65 54.73 -6.36
CA ALA A 172 -6.94 54.39 -5.77
C ALA A 172 -6.90 54.59 -4.24
N ASN A 173 -8.06 54.92 -3.66
CA ASN A 173 -8.30 54.84 -2.23
C ASN A 173 -8.58 53.38 -1.85
N THR A 174 -7.68 52.79 -1.07
CA THR A 174 -7.72 51.38 -0.69
C THR A 174 -8.28 51.12 0.70
N LEU A 175 -8.89 52.14 1.33
CA LEU A 175 -9.63 51.94 2.58
C LEU A 175 -10.85 51.07 2.33
N LEU A 176 -11.00 50.05 3.17
CA LEU A 176 -12.13 49.12 3.14
C LEU A 176 -13.37 49.80 3.75
N PRO A 177 -14.55 49.64 3.14
CA PRO A 177 -15.77 50.31 3.60
C PRO A 177 -16.24 49.82 4.99
N LEU A 178 -15.89 48.58 5.35
CA LEU A 178 -16.18 47.95 6.64
C LEU A 178 -14.98 47.06 7.03
N LEU A 179 -14.80 46.83 8.33
CA LEU A 179 -13.82 45.85 8.82
C LEU A 179 -14.27 44.41 8.54
N GLN A 180 -15.59 44.20 8.46
CA GLN A 180 -16.20 42.90 8.21
C GLN A 180 -16.39 42.63 6.73
N LEU A 181 -16.18 41.38 6.32
CA LEU A 181 -16.60 40.91 4.99
C LEU A 181 -18.13 40.92 4.95
N SER A 182 -18.73 41.71 4.06
CA SER A 182 -20.20 41.85 4.04
C SER A 182 -20.85 40.53 3.61
N GLY A 183 -21.61 39.91 4.52
CA GLY A 183 -22.35 38.67 4.28
C GLY A 183 -22.95 38.07 5.56
N VAL A 184 -24.07 37.36 5.45
CA VAL A 184 -24.70 36.59 6.55
C VAL A 184 -23.88 35.33 6.92
N ASN A 185 -22.82 35.05 6.16
CA ASN A 185 -22.02 33.83 6.22
C ASN A 185 -20.79 34.03 7.11
N VAL A 186 -20.87 33.62 8.38
CA VAL A 186 -19.72 33.54 9.27
C VAL A 186 -18.80 32.41 8.79
N VAL A 187 -17.54 32.74 8.52
CA VAL A 187 -16.50 31.78 8.14
C VAL A 187 -15.52 31.67 9.31
N ALA A 188 -15.49 30.51 9.96
CA ALA A 188 -14.53 30.21 11.02
C ALA A 188 -13.34 29.43 10.45
N VAL A 189 -12.14 29.70 10.94
CA VAL A 189 -10.90 28.96 10.67
C VAL A 189 -10.50 28.23 11.94
N ASP A 190 -10.52 26.90 11.92
CA ASP A 190 -10.21 26.05 13.08
C ASP A 190 -8.94 25.21 12.82
N PRO A 191 -7.86 25.40 13.60
CA PRO A 191 -6.61 24.65 13.44
C PRO A 191 -6.69 23.22 13.98
N ASN A 192 -7.77 22.82 14.67
CA ASN A 192 -7.92 21.50 15.28
C ASN A 192 -8.72 20.52 14.42
N LEU A 193 -9.10 20.91 13.20
CA LEU A 193 -9.81 20.03 12.28
C LEU A 193 -8.94 18.83 11.85
N PRO A 194 -9.57 17.68 11.56
CA PRO A 194 -8.85 16.50 11.10
C PRO A 194 -8.08 16.75 9.81
N ALA A 195 -6.95 16.07 9.64
CA ALA A 195 -6.20 16.07 8.39
C ALA A 195 -7.10 15.62 7.23
N ALA A 196 -7.01 16.30 6.08
CA ALA A 196 -7.82 15.98 4.90
C ALA A 196 -6.97 15.86 3.65
N ILE A 197 -7.38 15.00 2.71
CA ILE A 197 -6.77 14.89 1.39
C ILE A 197 -6.94 16.23 0.64
N GLN A 198 -5.90 16.68 -0.04
CA GLN A 198 -5.84 17.93 -0.81
C GLN A 198 -5.66 17.68 -2.31
N SER A 199 -5.01 16.59 -2.70
CA SER A 199 -4.80 16.21 -4.10
C SER A 199 -4.47 14.73 -4.23
N VAL A 200 -4.79 14.17 -5.40
CA VAL A 200 -4.33 12.86 -5.86
C VAL A 200 -3.58 13.06 -7.16
N THR A 201 -2.35 12.55 -7.22
CA THR A 201 -1.43 12.75 -8.35
C THR A 201 -0.69 11.45 -8.67
N THR A 202 0.01 11.39 -9.78
CA THR A 202 0.89 10.28 -10.15
C THR A 202 2.18 10.83 -10.73
N SER A 203 3.27 10.07 -10.60
CA SER A 203 4.54 10.30 -11.29
C SER A 203 4.63 9.52 -12.61
N HIS A 204 3.67 8.66 -12.91
CA HIS A 204 3.65 7.90 -14.15
C HIS A 204 3.43 8.85 -15.35
N PRO A 205 4.18 8.69 -16.46
CA PRO A 205 3.98 9.50 -17.66
C PRO A 205 2.57 9.36 -18.25
N ASP A 206 2.10 10.40 -18.92
CA ASP A 206 0.85 10.34 -19.68
C ASP A 206 0.95 9.32 -20.82
N GLY A 207 -0.17 8.67 -21.14
CA GLY A 207 -0.22 7.66 -22.20
C GLY A 207 -1.24 6.56 -21.96
N THR A 208 -1.25 5.58 -22.86
CA THR A 208 -2.08 4.37 -22.73
C THR A 208 -1.25 3.25 -22.10
N ILE A 209 -1.65 2.82 -20.91
CA ILE A 209 -1.08 1.68 -20.20
C ILE A 209 -1.94 0.44 -20.38
N GLY A 210 -1.45 -0.73 -20.02
CA GLY A 210 -2.25 -1.96 -20.05
C GLY A 210 -1.76 -3.00 -19.08
N ALA A 211 -2.15 -4.25 -19.30
CA ALA A 211 -1.96 -5.32 -18.31
C ALA A 211 -0.50 -5.45 -17.87
N GLY A 212 -0.28 -5.61 -16.57
CA GLY A 212 1.04 -5.71 -15.95
C GLY A 212 1.73 -4.36 -15.70
N GLU A 213 1.18 -3.25 -16.19
CA GLU A 213 1.79 -1.93 -15.97
C GLU A 213 1.64 -1.50 -14.51
N ARG A 214 2.72 -0.91 -13.96
CA ARG A 214 2.77 -0.40 -12.59
C ARG A 214 2.58 1.10 -12.59
N VAL A 215 1.61 1.59 -11.83
CA VAL A 215 1.35 3.03 -11.65
C VAL A 215 1.43 3.38 -10.17
N THR A 216 2.36 4.28 -9.83
CA THR A 216 2.43 4.87 -8.49
C THR A 216 1.52 6.09 -8.41
N ILE A 217 0.57 6.07 -7.47
CA ILE A 217 -0.40 7.14 -7.23
C ILE A 217 -0.19 7.66 -5.81
N GLN A 218 -0.23 8.98 -5.64
CA GLN A 218 0.04 9.64 -4.37
C GLN A 218 -1.15 10.50 -3.98
N SER A 219 -1.69 10.26 -2.77
CA SER A 219 -2.61 11.18 -2.12
C SER A 219 -1.83 12.10 -1.18
N THR A 220 -2.08 13.42 -1.22
CA THR A 220 -1.42 14.40 -0.35
C THR A 220 -2.41 14.97 0.64
N PHE A 221 -2.05 15.01 1.91
CA PHE A 221 -2.83 15.54 3.01
C PHE A 221 -2.40 16.96 3.39
N GLY A 222 -3.37 17.74 3.87
CA GLY A 222 -3.14 19.09 4.38
C GLY A 222 -2.26 19.15 5.63
N ARG A 223 -2.24 18.06 6.40
CA ARG A 223 -1.42 17.87 7.60
C ARG A 223 -0.72 16.51 7.52
N PRO A 224 0.43 16.32 8.18
CA PRO A 224 1.05 15.01 8.28
C PRO A 224 0.10 13.97 8.88
N THR A 225 -0.04 12.85 8.20
CA THR A 225 -0.84 11.70 8.62
C THR A 225 0.03 10.47 8.76
N THR A 226 -0.44 9.53 9.57
CA THR A 226 0.14 8.19 9.68
C THR A 226 -0.92 7.15 9.35
N VAL A 227 -0.50 6.06 8.72
CA VAL A 227 -1.35 4.90 8.42
C VAL A 227 -0.96 3.80 9.39
N LEU A 228 -1.90 3.38 10.24
CA LEU A 228 -1.75 2.21 11.09
C LEU A 228 -2.36 1.02 10.37
N SER A 229 -1.54 0.31 9.61
CA SER A 229 -1.94 -0.83 8.77
C SER A 229 -1.65 -2.16 9.46
N GLY A 230 -2.47 -3.18 9.18
CA GLY A 230 -2.37 -4.49 9.81
C GLY A 230 -3.71 -5.22 9.87
N LEU A 231 -3.69 -6.52 10.14
CA LEU A 231 -4.88 -7.37 10.18
C LEU A 231 -5.67 -7.27 11.50
N ASN A 232 -5.17 -6.51 12.46
CA ASN A 232 -5.80 -6.26 13.77
C ASN A 232 -7.29 -5.93 13.61
N HIS A 233 -8.11 -6.40 14.54
CA HIS A 233 -9.48 -5.97 14.74
C HIS A 233 -9.53 -4.49 15.10
N ASN A 234 -8.75 -4.09 16.10
CA ASN A 234 -8.54 -2.70 16.41
C ASN A 234 -7.10 -2.30 16.03
N PRO A 235 -6.89 -1.47 15.00
CA PRO A 235 -5.56 -1.04 14.58
C PRO A 235 -4.82 -0.20 15.62
N LEU A 236 -5.46 0.17 16.74
CA LEU A 236 -4.80 0.84 17.87
C LEU A 236 -4.26 -0.14 18.93
N GLN A 237 -4.68 -1.40 18.92
CA GLN A 237 -4.25 -2.38 19.92
C GLN A 237 -3.12 -3.25 19.39
N SER A 238 -2.29 -3.76 20.29
CA SER A 238 -1.19 -4.66 19.93
C SER A 238 -1.71 -6.07 19.71
N ALA A 239 -1.50 -6.61 18.51
CA ALA A 239 -1.67 -8.02 18.22
C ALA A 239 -0.50 -8.82 18.80
N MET A 240 -0.80 -9.92 19.47
CA MET A 240 0.16 -10.79 20.13
C MET A 240 -0.22 -12.25 19.94
N PHE A 241 0.77 -13.14 20.12
CA PHE A 241 0.59 -14.60 20.12
C PHE A 241 -0.19 -15.12 18.88
N PRO A 242 0.30 -14.84 17.66
CA PRO A 242 -0.35 -15.35 16.46
C PRO A 242 -0.31 -16.88 16.43
N SER A 243 -1.31 -17.49 15.80
CA SER A 243 -1.34 -18.89 15.40
C SER A 243 -1.98 -19.01 14.02
N VAL A 244 -1.55 -20.00 13.24
CA VAL A 244 -1.98 -20.20 11.86
C VAL A 244 -2.14 -21.68 11.55
N THR A 245 -3.13 -22.00 10.72
CA THR A 245 -3.30 -23.31 10.10
C THR A 245 -3.84 -23.12 8.68
N GLY A 246 -3.55 -24.04 7.78
CA GLY A 246 -4.01 -23.99 6.40
C GLY A 246 -4.85 -25.22 6.07
N PHE A 247 -5.90 -25.03 5.26
CA PHE A 247 -6.76 -26.13 4.83
C PHE A 247 -7.42 -25.77 3.49
N GLN A 248 -7.29 -26.67 2.50
CA GLN A 248 -7.93 -26.53 1.18
C GLN A 248 -7.66 -25.19 0.45
N GLY A 249 -6.50 -24.56 0.67
CA GLY A 249 -6.16 -23.27 0.05
C GLY A 249 -6.48 -22.06 0.93
N ASP A 250 -7.21 -22.26 2.03
CA ASP A 250 -7.55 -21.21 2.99
C ASP A 250 -6.52 -21.13 4.12
N VAL A 251 -6.28 -19.91 4.59
CA VAL A 251 -5.44 -19.64 5.76
C VAL A 251 -6.33 -19.22 6.92
N TYR A 252 -6.36 -20.02 7.97
CA TYR A 252 -7.01 -19.66 9.23
C TYR A 252 -5.98 -19.14 10.22
N MET A 253 -6.32 -18.06 10.91
CA MET A 253 -5.42 -17.40 11.83
C MET A 253 -6.13 -16.99 13.11
N SER A 254 -5.37 -16.90 14.19
CA SER A 254 -5.83 -16.31 15.43
C SER A 254 -4.74 -15.46 16.07
N TRP A 255 -5.16 -14.48 16.85
CA TRP A 255 -4.27 -13.59 17.60
C TRP A 255 -4.99 -13.03 18.81
N SER A 256 -4.25 -12.41 19.71
CA SER A 256 -4.80 -11.72 20.89
C SER A 256 -4.54 -10.23 20.79
N GLU A 257 -5.51 -9.40 21.12
CA GLU A 257 -5.33 -7.95 21.24
C GLU A 257 -5.44 -7.52 22.69
N GLN A 258 -4.40 -6.85 23.18
CA GLN A 258 -4.43 -6.25 24.51
C GLN A 258 -5.38 -5.05 24.49
N THR A 259 -6.47 -5.12 25.25
CA THR A 259 -7.49 -4.05 25.32
C THR A 259 -7.26 -3.11 26.50
N SER A 260 -6.56 -3.59 27.53
CA SER A 260 -6.07 -2.80 28.67
C SER A 260 -4.84 -3.46 29.29
N ALA A 261 -4.28 -2.90 30.35
CA ALA A 261 -3.16 -3.50 31.06
C ALA A 261 -3.43 -4.93 31.58
N THR A 262 -4.70 -5.31 31.79
CA THR A 262 -5.08 -6.61 32.38
C THR A 262 -6.09 -7.40 31.57
N THR A 263 -6.55 -6.89 30.42
CA THR A 263 -7.61 -7.54 29.61
C THR A 263 -7.17 -7.66 28.16
N SER A 264 -7.52 -8.78 27.54
CA SER A 264 -7.15 -9.10 26.16
C SER A 264 -8.26 -9.90 25.49
N VAL A 265 -8.42 -9.73 24.19
CA VAL A 265 -9.43 -10.45 23.39
C VAL A 265 -8.75 -11.31 22.35
N VAL A 266 -9.18 -12.57 22.23
CA VAL A 266 -8.74 -13.45 21.13
C VAL A 266 -9.66 -13.26 19.94
N TYR A 267 -9.06 -13.10 18.77
CA TYR A 267 -9.74 -13.05 17.48
C TYR A 267 -9.29 -14.21 16.58
N VAL A 268 -10.17 -14.61 15.68
CA VAL A 268 -9.98 -15.65 14.67
C VAL A 268 -10.46 -15.09 13.34
N ALA A 269 -9.70 -15.32 12.27
CA ALA A 269 -10.05 -14.91 10.92
C ALA A 269 -9.61 -15.96 9.89
N GLN A 270 -10.09 -15.79 8.67
CA GLN A 270 -9.71 -16.54 7.49
C GLN A 270 -9.23 -15.57 6.40
N VAL A 271 -8.23 -16.00 5.64
CA VAL A 271 -7.89 -15.45 4.33
C VAL A 271 -8.17 -16.53 3.28
N ASP A 272 -9.10 -16.23 2.39
CA ASP A 272 -9.47 -17.05 1.23
C ASP A 272 -8.86 -16.42 -0.03
N ASN A 273 -8.25 -17.24 -0.89
CA ASN A 273 -7.62 -16.78 -2.14
C ASN A 273 -8.58 -16.13 -3.14
N GLN A 274 -9.90 -16.36 -3.00
CA GLN A 274 -10.96 -15.78 -3.82
C GLN A 274 -11.78 -14.72 -3.08
N ALA A 275 -12.14 -14.96 -1.82
CA ALA A 275 -13.00 -14.07 -1.04
C ALA A 275 -12.25 -13.02 -0.21
N GLY A 276 -10.93 -13.14 -0.06
CA GLY A 276 -10.09 -12.24 0.72
C GLY A 276 -10.19 -12.49 2.23
N PHE A 277 -9.96 -11.44 3.02
CA PHE A 277 -9.95 -11.53 4.48
C PHE A 277 -11.36 -11.46 5.09
N THR A 278 -11.68 -12.41 5.95
CA THR A 278 -12.93 -12.46 6.72
C THR A 278 -12.65 -12.75 8.19
N GLU A 279 -13.07 -11.87 9.09
CA GLU A 279 -13.01 -12.13 10.54
C GLU A 279 -14.12 -13.11 10.95
N LEU A 280 -13.76 -14.19 11.63
CA LEU A 280 -14.64 -15.29 12.04
C LEU A 280 -15.07 -15.23 13.50
N SER A 281 -14.50 -14.31 14.29
CA SER A 281 -14.89 -14.12 15.68
C SER A 281 -16.30 -13.58 15.83
N PRO A 282 -17.04 -14.02 16.89
CA PRO A 282 -18.31 -13.41 17.26
C PRO A 282 -18.17 -11.90 17.50
N PRO A 283 -19.20 -11.10 17.15
CA PRO A 283 -19.19 -9.67 17.44
C PRO A 283 -19.19 -9.42 18.96
N GLY A 284 -18.53 -8.34 19.39
CA GLY A 284 -18.46 -7.94 20.80
C GLY A 284 -17.21 -8.46 21.50
N ALA A 285 -17.30 -9.58 22.22
CA ALA A 285 -16.22 -10.09 23.06
C ALA A 285 -15.16 -10.92 22.32
N GLY A 286 -15.24 -11.01 20.99
CA GLY A 286 -14.41 -11.91 20.20
C GLY A 286 -14.63 -13.36 20.62
N MET A 287 -13.54 -14.11 20.82
CA MET A 287 -13.60 -15.50 21.29
C MET A 287 -13.76 -15.64 22.81
N ASN A 288 -13.64 -14.55 23.58
CA ASN A 288 -13.68 -14.62 25.04
C ASN A 288 -15.04 -15.16 25.52
N ARG A 289 -15.01 -16.06 26.50
CA ARG A 289 -16.25 -16.54 27.14
C ARG A 289 -16.84 -15.50 28.08
N LEU A 290 -15.98 -14.72 28.71
CA LEU A 290 -16.35 -13.65 29.63
C LEU A 290 -15.93 -12.30 29.06
N VAL A 291 -16.87 -11.37 28.94
CA VAL A 291 -16.58 -10.00 28.50
C VAL A 291 -15.59 -9.35 29.48
N GLY A 292 -14.50 -8.78 28.97
CA GLY A 292 -13.49 -8.11 29.78
C GLY A 292 -12.53 -9.04 30.53
N SER A 293 -12.47 -10.32 30.17
CA SER A 293 -11.43 -11.23 30.66
C SER A 293 -10.08 -11.03 29.95
N ASN A 294 -9.04 -11.71 30.44
CA ASN A 294 -7.77 -11.81 29.74
C ASN A 294 -7.71 -13.10 28.94
N ALA A 295 -8.08 -13.03 27.66
CA ALA A 295 -7.89 -14.13 26.72
C ALA A 295 -6.62 -13.92 25.88
N VAL A 296 -5.69 -14.86 25.92
CA VAL A 296 -4.40 -14.79 25.23
C VAL A 296 -4.00 -16.15 24.63
N LYS A 297 -2.91 -16.17 23.85
CA LYS A 297 -2.21 -17.38 23.40
C LYS A 297 -3.15 -18.43 22.83
N SER A 298 -3.55 -18.19 21.60
CA SER A 298 -4.48 -19.06 20.89
C SER A 298 -3.76 -20.09 20.01
N SER A 299 -4.44 -21.19 19.73
CA SER A 299 -4.05 -22.18 18.72
C SER A 299 -5.26 -22.52 17.86
N VAL A 300 -5.06 -22.51 16.54
CA VAL A 300 -6.09 -22.88 15.55
C VAL A 300 -5.68 -24.15 14.80
N LEU A 301 -6.66 -25.00 14.50
CA LEU A 301 -6.46 -26.25 13.76
C LEU A 301 -7.75 -26.63 13.04
N VAL A 302 -7.64 -27.18 11.83
CA VAL A 302 -8.76 -27.85 11.17
C VAL A 302 -8.70 -29.35 11.42
N GLN A 303 -9.77 -29.91 11.99
CA GLN A 303 -9.92 -31.35 12.23
C GLN A 303 -11.26 -31.82 11.66
N ASP A 304 -11.22 -32.87 10.84
CA ASP A 304 -12.39 -33.44 10.14
C ASP A 304 -13.24 -32.37 9.42
N GLY A 305 -12.57 -31.40 8.77
CA GLY A 305 -13.20 -30.30 8.04
C GLY A 305 -13.76 -29.17 8.92
N PHE A 306 -13.67 -29.27 10.25
CA PHE A 306 -14.10 -28.22 11.16
C PHE A 306 -12.92 -27.44 11.73
N LEU A 307 -13.04 -26.11 11.76
CA LEU A 307 -12.06 -25.24 12.41
C LEU A 307 -12.29 -25.26 13.93
N TYR A 308 -11.22 -25.50 14.67
CA TYR A 308 -11.17 -25.39 16.13
C TYR A 308 -10.23 -24.28 16.54
N ALA A 309 -10.58 -23.61 17.64
CA ALA A 309 -9.72 -22.65 18.32
C ALA A 309 -9.61 -23.03 19.80
N ALA A 310 -8.40 -23.03 20.32
CA ALA A 310 -8.13 -23.12 21.75
C ALA A 310 -7.42 -21.86 22.24
N TRP A 311 -7.72 -21.41 23.46
CA TRP A 311 -7.09 -20.22 24.04
C TRP A 311 -7.01 -20.31 25.57
N ASP A 312 -6.07 -19.57 26.14
CA ASP A 312 -5.98 -19.30 27.57
C ASP A 312 -6.93 -18.13 27.89
N GLU A 313 -7.84 -18.31 28.84
CA GLU A 313 -8.64 -17.21 29.41
C GLU A 313 -8.57 -17.24 30.93
N ASN A 314 -7.91 -16.25 31.51
CA ASN A 314 -7.67 -16.15 32.96
C ASN A 314 -7.07 -17.44 33.56
N GLY A 315 -6.19 -18.14 32.83
CA GLY A 315 -5.58 -19.37 33.31
C GLY A 315 -6.42 -20.63 33.10
N ILE A 316 -7.41 -20.59 32.21
CA ILE A 316 -8.25 -21.73 31.83
C ILE A 316 -8.12 -21.95 30.32
N ILE A 317 -7.82 -23.18 29.90
CA ILE A 317 -7.89 -23.53 28.48
C ILE A 317 -9.34 -23.72 28.07
N ASN A 318 -9.76 -22.92 27.10
CA ASN A 318 -11.03 -23.03 26.41
C ASN A 318 -10.80 -23.59 25.01
N VAL A 319 -11.78 -24.31 24.51
CA VAL A 319 -11.79 -24.84 23.15
C VAL A 319 -13.17 -24.64 22.56
N ALA A 320 -13.26 -24.22 21.30
CA ALA A 320 -14.50 -24.07 20.57
C ALA A 320 -14.36 -24.54 19.12
N GLN A 321 -15.47 -25.03 18.58
CA GLN A 321 -15.60 -25.45 17.19
C GLN A 321 -16.38 -24.40 16.40
N PHE A 322 -15.89 -24.04 15.21
CA PHE A 322 -16.59 -23.17 14.30
C PHE A 322 -17.71 -23.93 13.57
N SER A 323 -18.85 -23.28 13.41
CA SER A 323 -20.00 -23.85 12.68
C SER A 323 -19.77 -23.98 11.17
N GLY A 324 -18.72 -23.36 10.62
CA GLY A 324 -18.51 -23.20 9.18
C GLY A 324 -19.33 -22.06 8.55
N ASN A 325 -20.20 -21.41 9.33
CA ASN A 325 -21.05 -20.32 8.82
C ASN A 325 -20.37 -18.96 9.04
N VAL A 326 -19.76 -18.44 7.97
CA VAL A 326 -19.05 -17.13 7.96
C VAL A 326 -19.99 -15.93 8.16
N VAL A 327 -21.30 -16.08 7.91
CA VAL A 327 -22.28 -15.00 8.07
C VAL A 327 -22.68 -14.86 9.53
N THR A 328 -23.00 -15.96 10.20
CA THR A 328 -23.40 -15.94 11.62
C THR A 328 -22.21 -15.89 12.57
N LYS A 329 -21.03 -16.31 12.09
CA LYS A 329 -19.79 -16.40 12.88
C LYS A 329 -19.97 -17.22 14.17
N ALA A 330 -20.80 -18.26 14.10
CA ALA A 330 -21.20 -19.02 15.27
C ALA A 330 -20.14 -20.06 15.67
N TRP A 331 -19.86 -20.13 16.97
CA TRP A 331 -18.93 -21.07 17.60
C TRP A 331 -19.62 -21.85 18.71
N THR A 332 -19.31 -23.14 18.82
CA THR A 332 -19.79 -24.01 19.88
C THR A 332 -18.64 -24.30 20.85
N SER A 333 -18.75 -23.84 22.10
CA SER A 333 -17.74 -24.14 23.12
C SER A 333 -17.80 -25.62 23.52
N LEU A 334 -16.64 -26.25 23.61
CA LEU A 334 -16.51 -27.59 24.17
C LEU A 334 -16.62 -27.55 25.71
N PRO A 335 -16.95 -28.69 26.36
CA PRO A 335 -16.98 -28.80 27.82
C PRO A 335 -15.64 -28.42 28.45
N PHE A 336 -15.66 -27.85 29.65
CA PHE A 336 -14.43 -27.52 30.37
C PHE A 336 -13.64 -28.79 30.71
N MET A 337 -12.31 -28.70 30.60
CA MET A 337 -11.37 -29.76 30.98
C MET A 337 -11.23 -29.92 32.51
N GLY A 338 -11.79 -29.01 33.32
CA GLY A 338 -11.77 -29.07 34.80
C GLY A 338 -11.21 -27.79 35.43
N ILE A 339 -10.87 -27.86 36.73
CA ILE A 339 -10.19 -26.78 37.45
C ILE A 339 -8.74 -26.73 36.95
N ASN A 340 -8.48 -25.83 36.01
CA ASN A 340 -7.14 -25.50 35.55
C ASN A 340 -6.53 -24.45 36.49
N ALA A 341 -5.27 -24.62 36.91
CA ALA A 341 -4.55 -23.59 37.66
C ALA A 341 -3.54 -22.87 36.77
N ALA A 342 -3.89 -21.67 36.33
CA ALA A 342 -3.01 -20.85 35.50
C ALA A 342 -2.53 -21.59 34.23
N ALA A 343 -3.46 -22.27 33.55
CA ALA A 343 -3.19 -22.95 32.29
C ALA A 343 -3.02 -21.97 31.12
N THR A 344 -2.02 -22.22 30.28
CA THR A 344 -1.59 -21.31 29.21
C THR A 344 -0.93 -22.08 28.05
N ASN A 345 -0.71 -21.40 26.91
CA ASN A 345 -0.07 -21.96 25.71
C ASN A 345 -0.70 -23.28 25.22
N PRO A 346 -2.02 -23.33 24.93
CA PRO A 346 -2.61 -24.49 24.30
C PRO A 346 -2.06 -24.66 22.87
N VAL A 347 -1.78 -25.91 22.48
CA VAL A 347 -1.43 -26.29 21.11
C VAL A 347 -2.32 -27.45 20.70
N LEU A 348 -3.04 -27.27 19.59
CA LEU A 348 -3.93 -28.26 19.01
C LEU A 348 -3.17 -29.21 18.06
N ALA A 349 -3.55 -30.48 18.05
CA ALA A 349 -3.13 -31.44 17.03
C ALA A 349 -4.25 -32.42 16.68
N THR A 350 -4.16 -33.01 15.49
CA THR A 350 -5.03 -34.13 15.09
C THR A 350 -4.21 -35.41 15.08
N TYR A 351 -4.74 -36.45 15.70
CA TYR A 351 -4.14 -37.78 15.68
C TYR A 351 -5.23 -38.84 15.67
N MET A 352 -5.15 -39.78 14.74
CA MET A 352 -6.17 -40.85 14.56
C MET A 352 -7.62 -40.33 14.47
N ASN A 353 -7.81 -39.21 13.76
CA ASN A 353 -9.10 -38.50 13.65
C ASN A 353 -9.69 -38.03 15.00
N THR A 354 -8.84 -37.79 15.99
CA THR A 354 -9.22 -37.25 17.29
C THR A 354 -8.49 -35.93 17.52
N LEU A 355 -9.18 -34.97 18.13
CA LEU A 355 -8.61 -33.69 18.54
C LEU A 355 -7.79 -33.89 19.83
N PHE A 356 -6.53 -33.47 19.80
CA PHE A 356 -5.64 -33.41 20.96
C PHE A 356 -5.34 -31.95 21.31
N VAL A 357 -5.18 -31.70 22.61
CA VAL A 357 -4.70 -30.43 23.15
C VAL A 357 -3.55 -30.75 24.09
N VAL A 358 -2.41 -30.09 23.89
CA VAL A 358 -1.33 -30.02 24.88
C VAL A 358 -1.26 -28.59 25.41
N TRP A 359 -0.99 -28.42 26.70
CA TRP A 359 -0.85 -27.09 27.31
C TRP A 359 0.08 -27.13 28.51
N LYS A 360 0.46 -25.94 28.96
CA LYS A 360 1.25 -25.74 30.17
C LYS A 360 0.33 -25.25 31.30
N GLU A 361 0.51 -25.75 32.51
CA GLU A 361 -0.33 -25.39 33.66
C GLU A 361 0.51 -25.11 34.91
N GLY A 362 0.23 -24.02 35.62
CA GLY A 362 0.93 -23.68 36.87
C GLY A 362 0.62 -24.67 38.00
N GLN A 363 1.63 -24.99 38.82
CA GLN A 363 1.43 -25.88 39.96
C GLN A 363 0.65 -25.20 41.10
N ILE A 364 -0.25 -25.97 41.74
CA ILE A 364 -1.13 -25.47 42.83
C ILE A 364 -0.47 -25.54 44.22
N ASN A 365 0.56 -26.34 44.52
CA ASN A 365 1.15 -26.36 45.88
C ASN A 365 2.62 -26.83 45.99
N PHE A 366 3.33 -26.18 46.94
CA PHE A 366 4.63 -26.44 47.60
C PHE A 366 5.92 -25.84 47.01
N HIS A 367 6.31 -24.73 47.66
CA HIS A 367 7.66 -24.16 47.85
C HIS A 367 8.49 -23.74 46.62
N THR A 368 8.46 -22.42 46.40
CA THR A 368 9.55 -21.59 45.85
C THR A 368 10.08 -21.97 44.48
N GLU A 369 9.24 -21.86 43.46
CA GLU A 369 9.48 -21.31 42.10
C GLU A 369 8.28 -21.66 41.22
N GLN A 370 8.00 -20.89 40.17
CA GLN A 370 6.85 -21.13 39.27
C GLN A 370 7.05 -22.40 38.44
N SER A 371 6.75 -23.57 39.02
CA SER A 371 6.75 -24.84 38.30
C SER A 371 5.48 -25.01 37.47
N ALA A 372 5.65 -25.50 36.25
CA ALA A 372 4.56 -25.72 35.31
C ALA A 372 4.54 -27.15 34.80
N ASN A 373 3.35 -27.73 34.68
CA ASN A 373 3.09 -29.08 34.22
C ASN A 373 2.67 -29.08 32.75
N ILE A 374 3.23 -29.97 31.95
CA ILE A 374 2.79 -30.26 30.58
C ILE A 374 1.65 -31.27 30.65
N ARG A 375 0.46 -30.81 30.31
CA ARG A 375 -0.77 -31.59 30.31
C ARG A 375 -1.15 -31.93 28.88
N VAL A 376 -1.79 -33.08 28.68
CA VAL A 376 -2.25 -33.53 27.37
C VAL A 376 -3.57 -34.28 27.50
N ALA A 377 -4.53 -33.90 26.65
CA ALA A 377 -5.84 -34.54 26.61
C ALA A 377 -6.35 -34.69 25.18
N SER A 378 -7.19 -35.68 24.96
CA SER A 378 -7.96 -35.85 23.71
C SER A 378 -9.45 -35.64 23.94
N TYR A 379 -10.13 -35.10 22.94
CA TYR A 379 -11.57 -34.89 22.96
C TYR A 379 -12.31 -35.90 22.09
N ASP A 380 -13.31 -36.56 22.68
CA ASP A 380 -14.27 -37.41 21.98
C ASP A 380 -15.66 -37.16 22.56
N SER A 381 -16.56 -36.59 21.75
CA SER A 381 -17.92 -36.24 22.15
C SER A 381 -18.80 -37.45 22.44
N SER A 382 -18.39 -38.66 22.02
CA SER A 382 -19.10 -39.91 22.27
C SER A 382 -18.83 -40.49 23.67
N LEU A 383 -17.83 -39.97 24.39
CA LEU A 383 -17.43 -40.45 25.72
C LEU A 383 -17.97 -39.58 26.87
N ALA A 384 -18.10 -40.18 28.05
CA ALA A 384 -18.46 -39.49 29.29
C ALA A 384 -17.48 -39.89 30.43
N PRO A 385 -16.57 -39.01 30.87
CA PRO A 385 -16.35 -37.64 30.39
C PRO A 385 -15.76 -37.61 28.97
N PRO A 386 -16.01 -36.53 28.19
CA PRO A 386 -15.57 -36.45 26.79
C PRO A 386 -14.07 -36.12 26.65
N TRP A 387 -13.41 -35.71 27.72
CA TRP A 387 -11.98 -35.45 27.77
C TRP A 387 -11.24 -36.62 28.40
N ARG A 388 -10.26 -37.17 27.69
CA ARG A 388 -9.35 -38.21 28.18
C ARG A 388 -7.97 -37.61 28.42
N PHE A 389 -7.50 -37.66 29.66
CA PHE A 389 -6.17 -37.20 30.07
C PHE A 389 -5.14 -38.33 30.00
N TYR A 390 -3.94 -38.03 29.50
CA TYR A 390 -2.87 -39.03 29.32
C TYR A 390 -1.74 -38.91 30.35
N ASP A 391 -1.68 -37.80 31.09
CA ASP A 391 -0.72 -37.58 32.17
C ASP A 391 -1.22 -38.21 33.49
N THR A 392 -2.49 -37.98 33.86
CA THR A 392 -3.10 -38.54 35.07
C THR A 392 -3.33 -40.04 35.00
N ALA A 393 -3.48 -40.58 33.79
CA ALA A 393 -3.50 -42.02 33.54
C ALA A 393 -2.17 -42.72 33.90
N GLN A 394 -1.07 -41.97 34.00
CA GLN A 394 0.23 -42.46 34.50
C GLN A 394 0.39 -42.31 36.02
N GLY A 395 -0.65 -41.86 36.73
CA GLY A 395 -0.59 -41.57 38.17
C GLY A 395 0.19 -40.30 38.53
N LYS A 396 0.44 -39.41 37.56
CA LYS A 396 1.17 -38.15 37.72
C LYS A 396 0.30 -36.96 37.34
N VAL A 397 0.64 -35.76 37.80
CA VAL A 397 0.05 -34.50 37.31
C VAL A 397 1.11 -33.85 36.42
N GLY A 398 0.94 -33.95 35.09
CA GLY A 398 1.94 -33.54 34.10
C GLY A 398 2.86 -34.65 33.60
N LEU A 399 3.35 -34.50 32.36
CA LEU A 399 4.32 -35.40 31.72
C LEU A 399 5.77 -35.16 32.14
N ASN A 400 6.10 -33.92 32.47
CA ASN A 400 7.42 -33.46 32.91
C ASN A 400 7.72 -33.86 34.36
N LEU A 401 9.00 -33.86 34.73
CA LEU A 401 9.48 -34.14 36.09
C LEU A 401 9.77 -32.84 36.89
N ASP A 402 10.16 -31.77 36.20
CA ASP A 402 10.48 -30.45 36.78
C ASP A 402 9.95 -29.31 35.89
N ARG A 403 10.22 -28.04 36.21
CA ARG A 403 9.77 -26.83 35.50
C ARG A 403 9.92 -26.96 33.99
N ALA A 404 8.80 -26.80 33.27
CA ALA A 404 8.76 -26.89 31.82
C ALA A 404 8.39 -25.56 31.14
N THR A 405 8.84 -25.41 29.89
CA THR A 405 8.49 -24.30 28.98
C THR A 405 7.34 -24.70 28.06
N ASP A 406 7.09 -23.92 27.00
CA ASP A 406 5.95 -24.10 26.12
C ASP A 406 6.04 -25.42 25.33
N PRO A 407 4.98 -26.25 25.28
CA PRO A 407 4.99 -27.52 24.58
C PRO A 407 4.71 -27.37 23.07
N HIS A 408 5.11 -28.37 22.30
CA HIS A 408 4.75 -28.58 20.91
C HIS A 408 4.30 -30.03 20.68
N ILE A 409 3.38 -30.26 19.76
CA ILE A 409 2.81 -31.59 19.47
C ILE A 409 2.74 -31.79 17.95
N LEU A 410 3.08 -32.99 17.48
CA LEU A 410 2.97 -33.36 16.07
C LEU A 410 2.72 -34.86 15.90
N ALA A 411 1.83 -35.21 14.97
CA ALA A 411 1.67 -36.58 14.50
C ALA A 411 2.65 -36.86 13.34
N PHE A 412 3.40 -37.95 13.43
CA PHE A 412 4.32 -38.39 12.37
C PHE A 412 4.41 -39.91 12.32
N ALA A 413 4.41 -40.49 11.11
CA ALA A 413 4.56 -41.93 10.86
C ALA A 413 3.73 -42.82 11.82
N GLY A 414 2.46 -42.47 12.03
CA GLY A 414 1.53 -43.24 12.86
C GLY A 414 1.76 -43.13 14.37
N HIS A 415 2.57 -42.18 14.84
CA HIS A 415 2.82 -41.90 16.26
C HIS A 415 2.52 -40.44 16.57
N LEU A 416 2.17 -40.15 17.82
CA LEU A 416 1.97 -38.80 18.33
C LEU A 416 3.14 -38.42 19.24
N TYR A 417 3.78 -37.29 18.96
CA TYR A 417 4.95 -36.81 19.68
C TYR A 417 4.66 -35.49 20.38
N VAL A 418 5.19 -35.32 21.58
CA VAL A 418 5.13 -34.07 22.35
C VAL A 418 6.54 -33.69 22.75
N ALA A 419 6.89 -32.41 22.62
CA ALA A 419 8.20 -31.87 23.02
C ALA A 419 8.05 -30.59 23.85
N TRP A 420 8.97 -30.36 24.78
CA TRP A 420 9.08 -29.14 25.60
C TRP A 420 10.53 -28.97 26.06
N ALA A 421 10.92 -27.79 26.55
CA ALA A 421 12.18 -27.67 27.30
C ALA A 421 11.89 -27.81 28.81
N GLU A 422 12.69 -28.60 29.51
CA GLU A 422 12.53 -28.93 30.94
C GLU A 422 13.81 -28.64 31.71
N PHE A 423 13.66 -28.11 32.93
CA PHE A 423 14.79 -27.83 33.81
C PHE A 423 15.41 -29.13 34.34
N THR A 424 16.72 -29.33 34.14
CA THR A 424 17.45 -30.54 34.56
C THR A 424 18.39 -30.31 35.75
N GLY A 425 18.16 -29.22 36.50
CA GLY A 425 18.97 -28.85 37.67
C GLY A 425 19.94 -27.69 37.41
N ALA A 426 20.38 -27.49 36.16
CA ALA A 426 21.32 -26.41 35.79
C ALA A 426 20.84 -25.55 34.60
N CYS A 427 20.17 -26.16 33.62
CA CYS A 427 19.66 -25.48 32.43
C CYS A 427 18.36 -26.13 31.96
N PHE A 428 17.70 -25.55 30.95
CA PHE A 428 16.56 -26.21 30.29
C PHE A 428 17.06 -27.03 29.10
N GLU A 429 16.63 -28.29 29.04
CA GLU A 429 16.96 -29.25 27.98
C GLU A 429 15.69 -29.70 27.26
N ILE A 430 15.79 -29.98 25.96
CA ILE A 430 14.66 -30.48 25.19
C ILE A 430 14.30 -31.90 25.63
N GLN A 431 13.02 -32.11 25.91
CA GLN A 431 12.41 -33.40 26.16
C GLN A 431 11.50 -33.74 24.99
N VAL A 432 11.53 -35.01 24.55
CA VAL A 432 10.66 -35.53 23.50
C VAL A 432 10.03 -36.82 23.99
N TYR A 433 8.71 -36.91 23.90
CA TYR A 433 7.92 -38.06 24.32
C TYR A 433 7.05 -38.53 23.16
N ALA A 434 6.78 -39.84 23.09
CA ALA A 434 5.88 -40.43 22.11
C ALA A 434 4.75 -41.20 22.80
N LEU A 435 3.55 -41.15 22.23
CA LEU A 435 2.41 -41.93 22.73
C LEU A 435 2.57 -43.40 22.37
N ALA A 436 2.76 -44.25 23.37
CA ALA A 436 2.77 -45.70 23.21
C ALA A 436 1.32 -46.21 23.12
N LEU A 437 0.96 -46.79 21.96
CA LEU A 437 -0.42 -47.21 21.66
C LEU A 437 -0.91 -48.42 22.47
N ASN A 438 0.00 -49.28 22.92
CA ASN A 438 -0.31 -50.49 23.70
C ASN A 438 -0.74 -50.15 25.14
N THR A 439 -0.10 -49.16 25.75
CA THR A 439 -0.37 -48.71 27.13
C THR A 439 -1.22 -47.45 27.17
N MET A 440 -1.31 -46.73 26.04
CA MET A 440 -1.89 -45.39 25.94
C MET A 440 -1.23 -44.39 26.90
N THR A 441 0.10 -44.49 27.02
CA THR A 441 0.93 -43.61 27.85
C THR A 441 2.03 -42.93 27.03
N PHE A 442 2.33 -41.67 27.31
CA PHE A 442 3.52 -41.01 26.76
C PHE A 442 4.80 -41.54 27.39
N GLU A 443 5.74 -41.99 26.56
CA GLU A 443 7.04 -42.51 26.95
C GLU A 443 8.15 -41.58 26.50
N LYS A 444 9.15 -41.36 27.36
CA LYS A 444 10.31 -40.51 27.07
C LYS A 444 11.19 -41.14 26.00
N ILE A 445 11.53 -40.37 24.97
CA ILE A 445 12.57 -40.72 24.01
C ILE A 445 13.91 -40.17 24.54
N PRO A 446 14.90 -41.04 24.84
CA PRO A 446 16.18 -40.59 25.39
C PRO A 446 17.00 -39.77 24.36
N GLN A 447 17.63 -38.70 24.83
CA GLN A 447 18.65 -38.00 24.04
C GLN A 447 19.93 -38.84 23.99
N VAL A 448 20.57 -38.93 22.83
CA VAL A 448 21.89 -39.58 22.66
C VAL A 448 22.86 -38.64 21.97
N GLY A 449 24.15 -38.78 22.26
CA GLY A 449 25.21 -37.96 21.65
C GLY A 449 25.45 -36.67 22.41
N TYR A 450 25.65 -35.56 21.69
CA TYR A 450 25.95 -34.25 22.29
C TYR A 450 24.80 -33.81 23.20
N VAL A 451 25.15 -33.55 24.45
CA VAL A 451 24.30 -32.86 25.43
C VAL A 451 24.96 -31.51 25.65
N SER A 452 24.19 -30.44 25.48
CA SER A 452 24.67 -29.07 25.59
C SER A 452 25.43 -28.87 26.92
N PRO A 453 26.46 -27.99 26.98
CA PRO A 453 27.18 -27.72 28.22
C PRO A 453 26.20 -27.22 29.29
N THR A 454 26.53 -27.45 30.56
CA THR A 454 25.67 -27.26 31.74
C THR A 454 25.10 -25.85 31.96
N PHE A 455 25.32 -24.88 31.08
CA PHE A 455 24.89 -23.48 31.21
C PHE A 455 24.15 -22.94 29.97
N VAL A 456 23.85 -23.77 28.97
CA VAL A 456 23.18 -23.34 27.74
C VAL A 456 21.72 -23.74 27.79
N THR A 457 20.84 -22.75 27.95
CA THR A 457 19.41 -22.98 28.13
C THR A 457 18.69 -23.10 26.79
N SER A 458 17.91 -24.17 26.61
CA SER A 458 17.11 -24.46 25.40
C SER A 458 15.68 -23.94 25.52
N PHE A 459 15.12 -23.49 24.41
CA PHE A 459 13.77 -22.92 24.34
C PHE A 459 13.06 -23.29 23.03
N GLY A 460 11.72 -23.32 23.10
CA GLY A 460 10.83 -23.38 21.94
C GLY A 460 11.09 -24.52 20.96
N PRO A 461 11.00 -25.79 21.40
CA PRO A 461 11.10 -26.91 20.46
C PRO A 461 9.92 -26.91 19.49
N VAL A 462 10.21 -27.07 18.20
CA VAL A 462 9.24 -27.24 17.11
C VAL A 462 9.52 -28.57 16.42
N LEU A 463 8.54 -29.47 16.47
CA LEU A 463 8.59 -30.74 15.78
C LEU A 463 8.11 -30.56 14.33
N PHE A 464 8.81 -31.16 13.36
CA PHE A 464 8.42 -31.11 11.96
C PHE A 464 8.82 -32.38 11.21
N ALA A 465 8.15 -32.65 10.10
CA ALA A 465 8.36 -33.85 9.29
C ALA A 465 9.32 -33.57 8.13
N ASN A 466 10.51 -34.17 8.11
CA ASN A 466 11.36 -34.15 6.93
C ASN A 466 10.88 -35.21 5.94
N THR A 467 10.14 -34.77 4.94
CA THR A 467 9.55 -35.63 3.91
C THR A 467 10.59 -36.16 2.91
N ALA A 468 11.74 -35.49 2.76
CA ALA A 468 12.81 -35.95 1.87
C ALA A 468 13.53 -37.18 2.44
N THR A 469 13.71 -37.26 3.76
CA THR A 469 14.35 -38.40 4.43
C THR A 469 13.36 -39.31 5.17
N ASN A 470 12.08 -38.94 5.21
CA ASN A 470 11.03 -39.57 6.01
C ASN A 470 11.43 -39.69 7.50
N GLN A 471 11.90 -38.60 8.08
CA GLN A 471 12.34 -38.52 9.47
C GLN A 471 11.55 -37.45 10.24
N LEU A 472 11.28 -37.72 11.52
CA LEU A 472 10.82 -36.69 12.43
C LEU A 472 12.03 -35.86 12.87
N MET A 473 11.87 -34.55 12.88
CA MET A 473 12.90 -33.60 13.28
C MET A 473 12.39 -32.68 14.38
N VAL A 474 13.32 -32.10 15.11
CA VAL A 474 13.05 -31.07 16.13
C VAL A 474 13.99 -29.89 15.91
N GLN A 475 13.46 -28.68 15.90
CA GLN A 475 14.24 -27.44 15.93
C GLN A 475 14.03 -26.72 17.26
N TRP A 476 15.07 -26.09 17.78
CA TRP A 476 15.00 -25.28 18.99
C TRP A 476 16.06 -24.19 18.94
N TYR A 477 16.07 -23.31 19.93
CA TYR A 477 17.13 -22.33 20.06
C TYR A 477 17.69 -22.30 21.48
N THR A 478 18.92 -21.80 21.62
CA THR A 478 19.60 -21.66 22.90
C THR A 478 20.15 -20.25 23.10
N TYR A 479 20.33 -19.85 24.36
CA TYR A 479 21.10 -18.67 24.72
C TYR A 479 22.43 -19.11 25.37
N PRO A 480 23.58 -18.92 24.70
CA PRO A 480 24.88 -19.21 25.29
C PRO A 480 25.20 -18.23 26.42
N ALA A 481 25.74 -18.70 27.55
CA ALA A 481 26.04 -17.86 28.72
C ALA A 481 26.98 -16.66 28.43
N ALA A 482 27.72 -16.69 27.31
CA ALA A 482 28.66 -15.64 26.90
C ALA A 482 28.20 -14.84 25.65
N SER A 483 27.04 -15.14 25.07
CA SER A 483 26.54 -14.52 23.83
C SER A 483 25.20 -13.85 24.06
N VAL A 484 25.03 -12.65 23.50
CA VAL A 484 23.74 -11.96 23.45
C VAL A 484 22.85 -12.53 22.34
N GLN A 485 23.45 -13.19 21.34
CA GLN A 485 22.72 -13.76 20.22
C GLN A 485 22.30 -15.22 20.47
N PRO A 486 21.02 -15.55 20.25
CA PRO A 486 20.52 -16.92 20.32
C PRO A 486 21.03 -17.74 19.14
N THR A 487 21.22 -19.05 19.34
CA THR A 487 21.64 -19.99 18.31
C THR A 487 20.54 -21.02 18.04
N MET A 488 20.24 -21.27 16.77
CA MET A 488 19.30 -22.29 16.33
C MET A 488 19.99 -23.65 16.19
N HIS A 489 19.27 -24.69 16.56
CA HIS A 489 19.71 -26.07 16.55
C HIS A 489 18.66 -26.94 15.88
N THR A 490 19.12 -28.03 15.26
CA THR A 490 18.26 -29.01 14.59
C THR A 490 18.64 -30.41 15.05
N GLY A 491 17.66 -31.28 15.26
CA GLY A 491 17.83 -32.65 15.70
C GLY A 491 16.95 -33.62 14.93
N VAL A 492 17.36 -34.89 14.92
CA VAL A 492 16.55 -35.99 14.40
C VAL A 492 15.95 -36.76 15.57
N VAL A 493 14.66 -37.11 15.44
CA VAL A 493 13.92 -37.90 16.41
C VAL A 493 13.59 -39.25 15.79
N THR A 494 13.94 -40.32 16.52
CA THR A 494 13.54 -41.69 16.22
C THR A 494 12.70 -42.23 17.38
N PRO A 495 11.96 -43.35 17.20
CA PRO A 495 11.22 -43.95 18.30
C PRO A 495 12.08 -44.39 19.50
N GLN A 496 13.39 -44.62 19.30
CA GLN A 496 14.29 -45.16 20.33
C GLN A 496 15.18 -44.10 20.96
N TYR A 497 15.52 -43.05 20.22
CA TYR A 497 16.37 -41.95 20.68
C TYR A 497 16.15 -40.70 19.83
N TRP A 498 16.56 -39.55 20.35
CA TRP A 498 16.74 -38.35 19.54
C TRP A 498 18.15 -37.79 19.72
N LYS A 499 18.66 -37.06 18.73
CA LYS A 499 19.98 -36.43 18.80
C LYS A 499 20.05 -35.16 17.98
N GLU A 500 20.90 -34.23 18.41
CA GLU A 500 21.25 -33.05 17.63
C GLU A 500 22.05 -33.44 16.36
N ILE A 501 21.79 -32.72 15.27
CA ILE A 501 22.54 -32.80 14.01
C ILE A 501 23.50 -31.62 13.98
N ILE A 502 24.81 -31.91 14.08
CA ILE A 502 25.85 -30.91 13.87
C ILE A 502 26.11 -30.84 12.36
N VAL A 503 25.46 -29.90 11.68
CA VAL A 503 25.77 -29.58 10.28
C VAL A 503 27.13 -28.89 10.26
N GLY A 504 28.05 -29.29 9.38
CA GLY A 504 29.48 -28.90 9.38
C GLY A 504 29.79 -27.43 9.05
N GLY A 505 29.11 -26.47 9.68
CA GLY A 505 29.30 -25.03 9.54
C GLY A 505 29.15 -24.28 10.88
N ALA A 506 29.22 -22.96 10.85
CA ALA A 506 28.95 -22.12 12.01
C ALA A 506 27.47 -22.25 12.45
N LEU A 507 27.22 -22.30 13.77
CA LEU A 507 25.86 -22.30 14.31
C LEU A 507 25.10 -21.06 13.80
N MET A 508 23.85 -21.26 13.36
CA MET A 508 23.05 -20.17 12.81
C MET A 508 22.41 -19.34 13.92
N PRO A 509 22.57 -18.01 13.93
CA PRO A 509 21.95 -17.17 14.93
C PRO A 509 20.44 -17.03 14.66
N GLY A 510 19.62 -17.15 15.69
CA GLY A 510 18.17 -17.02 15.60
C GLY A 510 17.43 -17.55 16.82
N ALA A 511 16.23 -17.04 17.06
CA ALA A 511 15.31 -17.47 18.10
C ALA A 511 13.90 -17.72 17.55
N SER A 512 13.07 -18.40 18.36
CA SER A 512 11.67 -18.69 18.06
C SER A 512 11.45 -19.26 16.66
N PRO A 513 12.17 -20.34 16.28
CA PRO A 513 12.00 -20.90 14.96
C PRO A 513 10.58 -21.45 14.80
N ASP A 514 10.10 -21.47 13.56
CA ASP A 514 8.94 -22.26 13.17
C ASP A 514 9.22 -22.91 11.83
N VAL A 515 8.75 -24.14 11.66
CA VAL A 515 9.03 -24.96 10.48
C VAL A 515 7.76 -25.59 9.98
N VAL A 516 7.52 -25.47 8.68
CA VAL A 516 6.44 -26.21 8.02
C VAL A 516 6.97 -27.00 6.85
N THR A 517 6.35 -28.15 6.63
CA THR A 517 6.59 -28.97 5.44
C THR A 517 5.33 -28.95 4.59
N CYS A 518 5.46 -28.52 3.34
CA CYS A 518 4.35 -28.35 2.42
C CYS A 518 4.73 -28.93 1.05
N SER A 519 4.00 -29.96 0.61
CA SER A 519 4.21 -30.66 -0.67
C SER A 519 5.68 -31.00 -0.98
N GLY A 520 6.42 -31.51 0.02
CA GLY A 520 7.82 -31.92 -0.13
C GLY A 520 8.86 -30.82 0.09
N HIS A 521 8.44 -29.57 0.25
CA HIS A 521 9.31 -28.44 0.57
C HIS A 521 9.25 -28.10 2.05
N MET A 522 10.41 -27.78 2.64
CA MET A 522 10.50 -27.35 4.03
C MET A 522 10.88 -25.86 4.07
N VAL A 523 10.09 -25.09 4.82
CA VAL A 523 10.31 -23.65 5.03
C VAL A 523 10.50 -23.44 6.52
N VAL A 524 11.52 -22.66 6.87
CA VAL A 524 11.83 -22.27 8.24
C VAL A 524 11.78 -20.76 8.38
N THR A 525 11.28 -20.30 9.50
CA THR A 525 11.30 -18.90 9.91
C THR A 525 11.93 -18.75 11.27
N TRP A 526 12.54 -17.60 11.53
CA TRP A 526 13.15 -17.30 12.83
C TRP A 526 13.23 -15.79 13.04
N THR A 527 13.51 -15.39 14.28
CA THR A 527 13.74 -14.00 14.64
C THR A 527 15.20 -13.77 15.00
N LEU A 528 15.73 -12.61 14.65
CA LEU A 528 17.10 -12.23 15.01
C LEU A 528 17.17 -10.72 15.30
N GLN A 529 17.87 -10.36 16.38
CA GLN A 529 18.22 -8.98 16.67
C GLN A 529 19.29 -8.51 15.69
N THR A 530 18.99 -7.49 14.90
CA THR A 530 19.96 -6.77 14.06
C THR A 530 20.39 -5.46 14.74
N ASP A 531 21.29 -4.72 14.10
CA ASP A 531 21.78 -3.42 14.60
C ASP A 531 20.66 -2.37 14.76
N HIS A 532 19.52 -2.55 14.08
CA HIS A 532 18.44 -1.56 14.04
C HIS A 532 17.14 -2.02 14.71
N ALA A 533 16.76 -3.28 14.51
CA ALA A 533 15.49 -3.83 14.99
C ALA A 533 15.54 -5.36 15.08
N MET A 534 14.59 -5.95 15.80
CA MET A 534 14.25 -7.37 15.67
C MET A 534 13.66 -7.63 14.28
N GLN A 535 14.21 -8.61 13.56
CA GLN A 535 13.77 -8.96 12.22
C GLN A 535 13.30 -10.41 12.15
N VAL A 536 12.27 -10.64 11.33
CA VAL A 536 11.80 -11.97 10.94
C VAL A 536 12.47 -12.35 9.63
N PHE A 537 13.05 -13.54 9.63
CA PHE A 537 13.66 -14.16 8.46
C PHE A 537 12.86 -15.39 8.05
N ALA A 538 12.84 -15.68 6.74
CA ALA A 538 12.33 -16.91 6.18
C ALA A 538 13.35 -17.51 5.21
N GLY A 539 13.48 -18.82 5.18
CA GLY A 539 14.36 -19.53 4.26
C GLY A 539 13.90 -20.94 3.96
N ARG A 540 14.50 -21.56 2.94
CA ARG A 540 14.30 -22.98 2.64
C ARG A 540 15.20 -23.83 3.51
N LEU A 541 14.62 -24.86 4.10
CA LEU A 541 15.34 -25.90 4.82
C LEU A 541 15.56 -27.09 3.88
N ASP A 542 16.80 -27.52 3.71
CA ASP A 542 17.13 -28.72 2.92
C ASP A 542 17.01 -30.01 3.76
N ALA A 543 17.15 -31.16 3.10
CA ALA A 543 17.05 -32.47 3.74
C ALA A 543 18.11 -32.74 4.82
N ALA A 544 19.24 -32.03 4.79
CA ALA A 544 20.34 -32.15 5.73
C ALA A 544 20.28 -31.11 6.88
N GLY A 545 19.29 -30.21 6.86
CA GLY A 545 19.12 -29.14 7.85
C GLY A 545 19.82 -27.82 7.50
N GLY A 546 20.36 -27.68 6.28
CA GLY A 546 20.90 -26.41 5.78
C GLY A 546 19.81 -25.42 5.38
N ILE A 547 20.06 -24.12 5.58
CA ILE A 547 19.13 -23.04 5.19
C ILE A 547 19.66 -22.30 3.97
N SER A 548 18.80 -22.07 2.97
CA SER A 548 19.09 -21.30 1.75
C SER A 548 17.94 -20.34 1.42
N GLN A 549 18.13 -19.48 0.41
CA GLN A 549 17.11 -18.51 -0.05
C GLN A 549 16.52 -17.67 1.09
N ILE A 550 17.39 -17.03 1.86
CA ILE A 550 17.01 -16.27 3.05
C ILE A 550 16.44 -14.91 2.65
N HIS A 551 15.26 -14.59 3.19
CA HIS A 551 14.56 -13.33 2.99
C HIS A 551 14.25 -12.66 4.33
N THR A 552 14.38 -11.33 4.39
CA THR A 552 13.83 -10.51 5.47
C THR A 552 12.36 -10.23 5.19
N ILE A 553 11.50 -10.43 6.19
CA ILE A 553 10.04 -10.39 6.03
C ILE A 553 9.42 -9.08 6.51
N ASN A 554 10.09 -8.35 7.41
CA ASN A 554 9.58 -7.10 7.97
C ASN A 554 9.06 -6.17 6.87
N HIS A 555 7.85 -5.64 7.05
CA HIS A 555 7.30 -4.61 6.18
C HIS A 555 8.08 -3.30 6.34
N ASN A 556 8.45 -2.96 7.57
CA ASN A 556 9.39 -1.89 7.89
C ASN A 556 10.65 -2.44 8.56
N MET A 557 11.77 -2.44 7.85
CA MET A 557 13.06 -2.95 8.34
C MET A 557 13.60 -2.21 9.58
N ASN A 558 13.07 -1.01 9.88
CA ASN A 558 13.44 -0.20 11.03
C ASN A 558 12.55 -0.44 12.27
N GLN A 559 11.62 -1.39 12.20
CA GLN A 559 10.72 -1.71 13.30
C GLN A 559 10.81 -3.17 13.70
N ASP A 560 10.57 -3.42 14.99
CA ASP A 560 10.66 -4.75 15.57
C ASP A 560 9.58 -5.68 15.04
N ALA A 561 9.99 -6.82 14.48
CA ALA A 561 9.12 -7.92 14.09
C ALA A 561 9.47 -9.19 14.87
N SER A 562 8.46 -9.99 15.19
CA SER A 562 8.64 -11.20 15.99
C SER A 562 7.50 -12.21 15.80
N SER A 563 7.64 -13.34 16.52
CA SER A 563 6.64 -14.42 16.60
C SER A 563 6.16 -14.96 15.24
N PRO A 564 7.08 -15.36 14.33
CA PRO A 564 6.68 -15.94 13.06
C PRO A 564 5.98 -17.28 13.27
N LYS A 565 4.95 -17.53 12.45
CA LYS A 565 4.19 -18.77 12.43
C LYS A 565 3.90 -19.20 10.99
N LEU A 566 4.13 -20.47 10.68
CA LEU A 566 3.99 -21.03 9.35
C LEU A 566 2.84 -22.03 9.26
N ALA A 567 2.16 -22.06 8.13
CA ALA A 567 1.21 -23.12 7.78
C ALA A 567 1.33 -23.52 6.31
N CYS A 568 1.14 -24.82 6.06
CA CYS A 568 0.94 -25.34 4.71
C CYS A 568 -0.51 -25.09 4.31
N VAL A 569 -0.74 -24.46 3.16
CA VAL A 569 -2.04 -23.91 2.77
C VAL A 569 -2.70 -24.76 1.70
N SER A 570 -1.93 -25.21 0.71
CA SER A 570 -2.46 -25.91 -0.46
C SER A 570 -1.68 -27.19 -0.76
N SER A 571 -2.34 -28.10 -1.47
CA SER A 571 -1.70 -29.33 -1.98
C SER A 571 -0.62 -29.07 -3.03
N VAL A 572 -0.56 -27.86 -3.59
CA VAL A 572 0.47 -27.44 -4.56
C VAL A 572 1.67 -26.76 -3.91
N GLY A 573 1.73 -26.70 -2.57
CA GLY A 573 2.92 -26.29 -1.82
C GLY A 573 2.95 -24.83 -1.38
N ASP A 574 1.80 -24.15 -1.34
CA ASP A 574 1.73 -22.78 -0.84
C ASP A 574 1.91 -22.74 0.68
N VAL A 575 2.71 -21.79 1.15
CA VAL A 575 3.00 -21.61 2.57
C VAL A 575 2.57 -20.22 3.01
N ALA A 576 1.79 -20.14 4.09
CA ALA A 576 1.43 -18.89 4.75
C ALA A 576 2.38 -18.63 5.91
N LEU A 577 2.79 -17.37 6.04
CA LEU A 577 3.55 -16.84 7.15
C LEU A 577 2.75 -15.73 7.85
N LEU A 578 2.54 -15.87 9.15
CA LEU A 578 2.07 -14.82 10.04
C LEU A 578 3.21 -14.33 10.92
N TRP A 579 3.23 -13.04 11.21
CA TRP A 579 4.12 -12.46 12.21
C TRP A 579 3.49 -11.23 12.84
N THR A 580 4.06 -10.77 13.94
CA THR A 580 3.73 -9.49 14.56
C THR A 580 4.83 -8.48 14.33
N GLU A 581 4.48 -7.25 13.99
CA GLU A 581 5.45 -6.17 13.73
C GLU A 581 4.99 -4.86 14.37
N TYR A 582 5.88 -4.22 15.13
CA TYR A 582 5.63 -2.92 15.69
C TYR A 582 5.59 -1.86 14.59
N ASP A 583 4.66 -0.92 14.65
CA ASP A 583 4.62 0.18 13.69
C ASP A 583 5.04 1.53 14.28
N GLY A 584 5.55 1.58 15.51
CA GLY A 584 5.74 2.84 16.24
C GLY A 584 4.51 3.27 17.05
N PHE A 585 3.38 2.54 16.93
CA PHE A 585 2.19 2.74 17.76
C PHE A 585 1.79 1.47 18.50
N SER A 586 1.54 0.37 17.78
CA SER A 586 1.21 -0.94 18.36
C SER A 586 1.73 -2.08 17.49
N TYR A 587 1.76 -3.30 18.03
CA TYR A 587 2.11 -4.48 17.23
C TYR A 587 0.97 -4.85 16.27
N LYS A 588 1.32 -5.10 15.01
CA LYS A 588 0.40 -5.42 13.92
C LYS A 588 0.52 -6.87 13.53
N LEU A 589 -0.61 -7.54 13.35
CA LEU A 589 -0.63 -8.84 12.71
C LEU A 589 -0.44 -8.64 11.20
N ARG A 590 0.51 -9.37 10.63
CA ARG A 590 0.80 -9.37 9.19
C ARG A 590 0.76 -10.78 8.63
N GLN A 591 0.49 -10.88 7.34
CA GLN A 591 0.44 -12.14 6.62
C GLN A 591 1.09 -12.00 5.24
N SER A 592 1.84 -13.03 4.87
CA SER A 592 2.44 -13.18 3.55
C SER A 592 2.36 -14.63 3.10
N THR A 593 2.28 -14.85 1.80
CA THR A 593 2.21 -16.18 1.20
C THR A 593 3.42 -16.40 0.30
N LEU A 594 3.98 -17.61 0.35
CA LEU A 594 4.95 -18.11 -0.60
C LEU A 594 4.24 -19.08 -1.54
N SER A 595 4.16 -18.73 -2.82
CA SER A 595 3.42 -19.54 -3.81
C SER A 595 4.26 -20.68 -4.41
N GLY A 596 3.64 -21.85 -4.56
CA GLY A 596 4.04 -22.91 -5.47
C GLY A 596 5.22 -23.80 -5.07
N GLY A 597 5.59 -23.87 -3.78
CA GLY A 597 6.65 -24.78 -3.28
C GLY A 597 8.08 -24.50 -3.80
N GLY A 598 8.23 -23.93 -4.99
CA GLY A 598 9.43 -23.48 -5.72
C GLY A 598 9.55 -21.96 -5.85
N GLY A 599 8.54 -21.19 -5.40
CA GLY A 599 8.60 -19.72 -5.42
C GLY A 599 9.75 -19.17 -4.56
N GLU A 600 10.30 -18.04 -4.99
CA GLU A 600 11.34 -17.30 -4.27
C GLU A 600 10.78 -16.03 -3.60
N GLN A 601 9.59 -15.57 -3.98
CA GLN A 601 9.06 -14.29 -3.53
C GLN A 601 7.87 -14.45 -2.58
N TRP A 602 8.00 -13.86 -1.40
CA TRP A 602 6.92 -13.66 -0.44
C TRP A 602 6.01 -12.53 -0.91
N THR A 603 4.71 -12.82 -1.04
CA THR A 603 3.69 -11.83 -1.43
C THR A 603 2.86 -11.42 -0.23
N PRO A 604 2.98 -10.18 0.26
CA PRO A 604 2.14 -9.66 1.34
C PRO A 604 0.67 -9.69 0.94
N HIS A 605 -0.18 -10.03 1.90
CA HIS A 605 -1.61 -9.96 1.68
C HIS A 605 -2.10 -8.51 1.74
N VAL A 606 -3.03 -8.14 0.85
CA VAL A 606 -3.51 -6.76 0.69
C VAL A 606 -4.43 -6.34 1.84
N ALA A 607 -5.11 -7.27 2.51
CA ALA A 607 -5.95 -6.91 3.65
C ALA A 607 -5.12 -6.31 4.79
N GLY A 608 -5.69 -5.33 5.47
CA GLY A 608 -4.97 -4.54 6.48
C GLY A 608 -4.24 -3.33 5.90
N LEU A 609 -4.03 -3.26 4.58
CA LEU A 609 -3.47 -2.09 3.89
C LEU A 609 -4.58 -1.18 3.37
N ALA A 610 -4.42 0.13 3.55
CA ALA A 610 -5.29 1.09 2.89
C ALA A 610 -5.19 0.94 1.36
N THR A 611 -6.28 1.22 0.66
CA THR A 611 -6.36 1.12 -0.80
C THR A 611 -7.04 2.34 -1.38
N LEU A 612 -6.69 2.64 -2.63
CA LEU A 612 -7.31 3.66 -3.43
C LEU A 612 -8.09 2.96 -4.55
N VAL A 613 -9.42 3.08 -4.51
CA VAL A 613 -10.30 2.57 -5.56
C VAL A 613 -10.32 3.58 -6.68
N LEU A 614 -10.09 3.12 -7.90
CA LEU A 614 -9.98 3.90 -9.13
C LEU A 614 -11.17 3.60 -10.06
N THR A 615 -11.20 4.29 -11.20
CA THR A 615 -12.21 4.09 -12.26
C THR A 615 -12.41 2.60 -12.57
N ASN A 616 -13.67 2.19 -12.75
CA ASN A 616 -14.09 0.80 -13.01
C ASN A 616 -13.70 -0.23 -11.93
N GLY A 617 -13.38 0.21 -10.70
CA GLY A 617 -13.12 -0.68 -9.58
C GLY A 617 -11.69 -1.23 -9.52
N LEU A 618 -10.76 -0.67 -10.33
CA LEU A 618 -9.33 -0.93 -10.16
C LEU A 618 -8.89 -0.51 -8.75
N VAL A 619 -7.95 -1.26 -8.15
CA VAL A 619 -7.51 -1.02 -6.77
C VAL A 619 -6.00 -0.82 -6.75
N ALA A 620 -5.57 0.35 -6.28
CA ALA A 620 -4.17 0.60 -5.94
C ALA A 620 -3.95 0.37 -4.44
N VAL A 621 -2.87 -0.30 -4.08
CA VAL A 621 -2.58 -0.73 -2.69
C VAL A 621 -1.56 0.19 -2.06
N ASN A 622 -1.80 0.62 -0.82
CA ASN A 622 -0.87 1.49 -0.10
C ASN A 622 0.48 0.81 0.11
N THR A 623 1.56 1.54 -0.19
CA THR A 623 2.95 1.06 -0.07
C THR A 623 3.70 1.73 1.08
N ASP A 624 3.03 2.56 1.88
CA ASP A 624 3.70 3.26 2.98
C ASP A 624 4.06 2.31 4.12
N LEU A 625 5.11 2.69 4.83
CA LEU A 625 5.56 1.99 6.03
C LEU A 625 4.63 2.37 7.19
N SER A 626 3.89 1.38 7.70
CA SER A 626 2.95 1.56 8.82
C SER A 626 3.54 2.41 9.94
N GLY A 627 2.74 3.32 10.47
CA GLY A 627 3.08 4.23 11.56
C GLY A 627 4.03 5.37 11.21
N THR A 628 4.58 5.41 9.98
CA THR A 628 5.38 6.54 9.50
C THR A 628 4.51 7.78 9.31
N CYS A 629 4.96 8.91 9.85
CA CYS A 629 4.28 10.18 9.66
C CYS A 629 4.72 10.84 8.35
N ALA A 630 3.77 11.04 7.43
CA ALA A 630 4.03 11.66 6.14
C ALA A 630 2.86 12.55 5.70
N ARG A 631 3.15 13.59 4.92
CA ARG A 631 2.09 14.40 4.28
C ARG A 631 1.48 13.72 3.07
N SER A 632 2.04 12.62 2.60
CA SER A 632 1.55 11.92 1.43
C SER A 632 1.52 10.44 1.67
N LEU A 633 0.51 9.79 1.09
CA LEU A 633 0.41 8.35 1.06
C LEU A 633 0.57 7.85 -0.37
N ALA A 634 1.47 6.89 -0.56
CA ALA A 634 1.74 6.26 -1.84
C ALA A 634 0.91 4.98 -2.01
N TYR A 635 0.40 4.78 -3.22
CA TYR A 635 -0.37 3.62 -3.64
C TYR A 635 0.22 3.08 -4.94
N GLU A 636 0.21 1.77 -5.10
CA GLU A 636 0.67 1.09 -6.30
C GLU A 636 -0.48 0.33 -6.95
N LEU A 637 -0.75 0.64 -8.21
CA LEU A 637 -1.64 -0.14 -9.07
C LEU A 637 -0.77 -0.99 -10.00
N VAL A 638 -1.01 -2.30 -10.02
CA VAL A 638 -0.60 -3.14 -11.15
C VAL A 638 -1.85 -3.46 -11.96
N VAL A 639 -1.89 -3.04 -13.23
CA VAL A 639 -3.09 -3.17 -14.06
C VAL A 639 -3.39 -4.65 -14.30
N PRO A 640 -4.55 -5.17 -13.85
CA PRO A 640 -4.91 -6.56 -14.08
C PRO A 640 -5.13 -6.86 -15.57
N PRO A 641 -4.90 -8.11 -16.02
CA PRO A 641 -5.29 -8.53 -17.36
C PRO A 641 -6.81 -8.43 -17.55
N ASN A 642 -7.26 -8.26 -18.80
CA ASN A 642 -8.68 -8.15 -19.17
C ASN A 642 -9.44 -6.98 -18.52
N THR A 643 -8.73 -5.97 -18.01
CA THR A 643 -9.35 -4.74 -17.53
C THR A 643 -10.06 -4.02 -18.69
N PRO A 644 -11.35 -3.66 -18.56
CA PRO A 644 -12.07 -2.89 -19.57
C PRO A 644 -11.37 -1.57 -19.89
N ALA A 645 -11.48 -1.10 -21.13
CA ALA A 645 -10.81 0.13 -21.55
C ALA A 645 -11.28 1.34 -20.71
N ILE A 646 -10.34 2.14 -20.23
CA ILE A 646 -10.58 3.36 -19.45
C ILE A 646 -9.96 4.53 -20.21
N GLN A 647 -10.76 5.54 -20.54
CA GLN A 647 -10.26 6.74 -21.23
C GLN A 647 -9.47 7.65 -20.29
N HIS A 648 -9.95 7.82 -19.05
CA HIS A 648 -9.29 8.61 -18.02
C HIS A 648 -9.30 7.86 -16.69
N LEU A 649 -8.12 7.42 -16.26
CA LEU A 649 -7.92 6.83 -14.94
C LEU A 649 -8.09 7.93 -13.88
N ASN A 650 -9.03 7.72 -12.95
CA ASN A 650 -9.27 8.62 -11.84
C ASN A 650 -9.36 7.86 -10.53
N ALA A 651 -9.09 8.54 -9.41
CA ALA A 651 -9.37 8.03 -8.08
C ALA A 651 -10.82 8.33 -7.67
N VAL A 652 -11.48 7.32 -7.12
CA VAL A 652 -12.91 7.35 -6.77
C VAL A 652 -13.11 7.40 -5.26
N SER A 653 -12.44 6.52 -4.51
CA SER A 653 -12.52 6.49 -3.05
C SER A 653 -11.27 5.92 -2.39
N VAL A 654 -11.10 6.18 -1.09
CA VAL A 654 -10.11 5.50 -0.26
C VAL A 654 -10.85 4.46 0.60
N SER A 655 -10.41 3.20 0.54
CA SER A 655 -10.86 2.16 1.48
C SER A 655 -9.73 1.84 2.45
N VAL A 656 -9.98 1.98 3.75
CA VAL A 656 -8.94 1.77 4.76
C VAL A 656 -8.66 0.30 5.04
N ASN A 657 -9.55 -0.64 4.67
CA ASN A 657 -9.38 -2.10 4.84
C ASN A 657 -8.77 -2.53 6.19
N ARG A 658 -9.36 -2.08 7.31
CA ARG A 658 -8.89 -2.27 8.71
C ARG A 658 -7.69 -1.42 9.13
N ALA A 659 -7.01 -0.76 8.20
CA ALA A 659 -6.07 0.29 8.57
C ALA A 659 -6.80 1.47 9.22
N ARG A 660 -6.03 2.32 9.90
CA ARG A 660 -6.50 3.62 10.40
C ARG A 660 -5.58 4.72 9.92
N ILE A 661 -6.12 5.66 9.16
CA ILE A 661 -5.40 6.88 8.76
C ILE A 661 -5.74 7.96 9.79
N GLN A 662 -4.73 8.53 10.44
CA GLN A 662 -4.91 9.56 11.47
C GLN A 662 -3.91 10.69 11.31
N ASP A 663 -4.25 11.87 11.82
CA ASP A 663 -3.29 12.98 12.00
C ASP A 663 -2.22 12.59 13.01
N CYS A 664 -0.94 12.84 12.70
CA CYS A 664 0.17 12.41 13.54
C CYS A 664 0.23 13.10 14.91
N THR A 665 -0.30 14.32 15.01
CA THR A 665 -0.22 15.14 16.23
C THR A 665 -1.43 14.96 17.14
N SER A 666 -2.62 14.96 16.57
CA SER A 666 -3.89 14.94 17.32
C SER A 666 -4.50 13.54 17.44
N ALA A 667 -3.97 12.56 16.70
CA ALA A 667 -4.51 11.20 16.58
C ALA A 667 -5.98 11.14 16.09
N GLN A 668 -6.52 12.26 15.60
CA GLN A 668 -7.86 12.32 15.00
C GLN A 668 -7.87 11.57 13.67
N VAL A 669 -8.95 10.84 13.40
CA VAL A 669 -9.11 10.09 12.14
C VAL A 669 -9.12 11.08 10.98
N ALA A 670 -8.28 10.83 9.98
CA ALA A 670 -8.18 11.71 8.83
C ALA A 670 -9.45 11.63 7.95
N ASN A 671 -9.80 12.75 7.34
CA ASN A 671 -10.82 12.82 6.31
C ASN A 671 -10.24 12.36 4.96
N THR A 672 -10.68 11.20 4.50
CA THR A 672 -10.19 10.55 3.27
C THR A 672 -11.14 10.75 2.07
N VAL A 673 -12.08 11.70 2.15
CA VAL A 673 -12.98 12.02 1.04
C VAL A 673 -12.19 12.56 -0.15
N LEU A 674 -12.45 11.99 -1.33
CA LEU A 674 -11.80 12.35 -2.59
C LEU A 674 -12.65 13.29 -3.45
N PHE A 675 -12.09 13.63 -4.62
CA PHE A 675 -12.66 14.52 -5.63
C PHE A 675 -12.98 13.69 -6.88
N PRO A 676 -14.17 13.08 -6.96
CA PRO A 676 -14.46 12.07 -8.00
C PRO A 676 -14.64 12.67 -9.39
N LEU A 677 -14.83 13.98 -9.51
CA LEU A 677 -14.97 14.65 -10.80
C LEU A 677 -13.61 14.84 -11.46
N ALA A 678 -13.46 14.32 -12.68
CA ALA A 678 -12.22 14.43 -13.46
C ALA A 678 -11.83 15.87 -13.80
N THR A 679 -12.79 16.80 -13.78
CA THR A 679 -12.53 18.24 -14.03
C THR A 679 -12.02 18.98 -12.80
N ASP A 680 -11.95 18.32 -11.64
CA ASP A 680 -11.44 18.93 -10.42
C ASP A 680 -9.91 18.99 -10.48
N MET A 681 -9.32 20.17 -10.28
CA MET A 681 -7.86 20.36 -10.36
C MET A 681 -7.03 19.47 -9.41
N ARG A 682 -7.69 18.85 -8.43
CA ARG A 682 -7.08 17.98 -7.42
C ARG A 682 -7.23 16.49 -7.73
N SER A 683 -8.01 16.15 -8.75
CA SER A 683 -8.25 14.78 -9.21
C SER A 683 -7.07 14.26 -10.03
N LEU A 684 -6.84 12.95 -9.97
CA LEU A 684 -5.83 12.26 -10.77
C LEU A 684 -6.03 12.51 -12.28
N ALA A 685 -7.27 12.42 -12.75
CA ALA A 685 -7.61 12.60 -14.17
C ALA A 685 -7.50 14.05 -14.67
N TYR A 686 -7.42 15.04 -13.76
CA TYR A 686 -7.11 16.41 -14.15
C TYR A 686 -5.61 16.64 -14.33
N THR A 687 -4.81 16.02 -13.45
CA THR A 687 -3.37 16.25 -13.37
C THR A 687 -2.57 15.31 -14.26
N SER A 688 -3.19 14.25 -14.77
CA SER A 688 -2.59 13.25 -15.65
C SER A 688 -3.59 12.78 -16.70
N ASN A 689 -3.08 12.36 -17.85
CA ASN A 689 -3.85 11.80 -18.95
C ASN A 689 -3.46 10.34 -19.19
N ILE A 690 -3.87 9.47 -18.25
CA ILE A 690 -3.63 8.02 -18.32
C ILE A 690 -4.89 7.31 -18.80
N ALA A 691 -4.76 6.57 -19.90
CA ALA A 691 -5.77 5.65 -20.40
C ALA A 691 -5.33 4.20 -20.13
N VAL A 692 -6.28 3.29 -19.94
CA VAL A 692 -6.01 1.84 -19.77
C VAL A 692 -6.59 1.09 -20.97
N ASP A 693 -5.75 0.31 -21.64
CA ASP A 693 -6.12 -0.65 -22.68
C ASP A 693 -5.34 -1.96 -22.48
N THR A 694 -6.06 -3.03 -22.14
CA THR A 694 -5.51 -4.36 -21.89
C THR A 694 -5.73 -5.34 -23.05
N SER A 695 -6.11 -4.84 -24.23
CA SER A 695 -6.24 -5.68 -25.42
C SER A 695 -4.93 -6.43 -25.73
N VAL A 696 -5.08 -7.69 -26.16
CA VAL A 696 -3.95 -8.56 -26.46
C VAL A 696 -3.20 -8.04 -27.70
N PRO A 697 -1.87 -7.86 -27.65
CA PRO A 697 -1.10 -7.46 -28.83
C PRO A 697 -1.20 -8.50 -29.95
N PHE A 698 -1.32 -8.05 -31.19
CA PHE A 698 -1.33 -8.90 -32.38
C PHE A 698 -0.45 -8.30 -33.47
N VAL A 699 -0.02 -9.14 -34.42
CA VAL A 699 0.81 -8.71 -35.54
C VAL A 699 -0.03 -7.92 -36.54
N LEU A 700 0.40 -6.69 -36.86
CA LEU A 700 -0.20 -5.82 -37.87
C LEU A 700 0.44 -6.03 -39.25
N ASP A 701 1.76 -6.18 -39.29
CA ASP A 701 2.53 -6.28 -40.52
C ASP A 701 3.80 -7.11 -40.33
N VAL A 702 4.22 -7.76 -41.41
CA VAL A 702 5.51 -8.42 -41.54
C VAL A 702 6.13 -7.94 -42.83
N SER A 703 7.28 -7.27 -42.75
CA SER A 703 7.95 -6.68 -43.89
C SER A 703 9.46 -6.93 -43.83
N THR A 704 10.18 -6.50 -44.88
CA THR A 704 11.64 -6.52 -44.90
C THR A 704 12.16 -5.18 -45.41
N THR A 705 13.30 -4.74 -44.87
CA THR A 705 14.03 -3.57 -45.37
C THR A 705 15.04 -3.93 -46.45
N ALA A 706 15.19 -5.22 -46.76
CA ALA A 706 16.04 -5.72 -47.83
C ALA A 706 15.49 -5.28 -49.20
N ALA A 707 16.37 -4.80 -50.07
CA ALA A 707 16.00 -4.42 -51.43
C ALA A 707 15.62 -5.65 -52.29
N SER A 708 14.74 -5.49 -53.28
CA SER A 708 14.39 -6.59 -54.17
C SER A 708 15.59 -6.99 -55.05
N ASN A 709 16.26 -8.09 -54.69
CA ASN A 709 17.44 -8.63 -55.38
C ASN A 709 17.57 -10.15 -55.18
N THR A 710 18.54 -10.76 -55.86
CA THR A 710 18.98 -12.13 -55.57
C THR A 710 20.00 -12.12 -54.44
N TYR A 711 19.77 -12.96 -53.43
CA TYR A 711 20.67 -13.09 -52.29
C TYR A 711 21.47 -14.39 -52.35
N GLY A 712 22.78 -14.30 -52.19
CA GLY A 712 23.71 -15.42 -52.11
C GLY A 712 23.80 -15.97 -50.68
N ALA A 713 24.40 -17.15 -50.50
CA ALA A 713 24.55 -17.78 -49.19
C ALA A 713 25.39 -16.94 -48.21
N GLY A 714 24.95 -16.84 -46.97
CA GLY A 714 25.57 -16.06 -45.89
C GLY A 714 25.12 -14.60 -45.81
N GLU A 715 24.27 -14.15 -46.72
CA GLU A 715 23.68 -12.81 -46.66
C GLU A 715 22.54 -12.75 -45.63
N ILE A 716 22.38 -11.59 -45.01
CA ILE A 716 21.42 -11.37 -43.93
C ILE A 716 20.23 -10.55 -44.46
N ILE A 717 19.04 -11.11 -44.33
CA ILE A 717 17.77 -10.46 -44.66
C ILE A 717 17.08 -10.07 -43.34
N PRO A 718 16.89 -8.77 -43.06
CA PRO A 718 16.14 -8.32 -41.88
C PRO A 718 14.65 -8.46 -42.13
N VAL A 719 13.97 -9.20 -41.27
CA VAL A 719 12.50 -9.35 -41.24
C VAL A 719 11.98 -8.53 -40.07
N VAL A 720 11.06 -7.61 -40.36
CA VAL A 720 10.50 -6.66 -39.41
C VAL A 720 9.05 -7.04 -39.14
N VAL A 721 8.72 -7.33 -37.89
CA VAL A 721 7.38 -7.66 -37.43
C VAL A 721 6.83 -6.49 -36.62
N THR A 722 5.74 -5.88 -37.08
CA THR A 722 5.06 -4.78 -36.39
C THR A 722 3.83 -5.29 -35.65
N PHE A 723 3.73 -4.95 -34.37
CA PHE A 723 2.63 -5.31 -33.47
C PHE A 723 1.68 -4.12 -33.24
N SER A 724 0.45 -4.43 -32.81
CA SER A 724 -0.57 -3.44 -32.45
C SER A 724 -0.24 -2.63 -31.19
N ALA A 725 0.67 -3.13 -30.35
CA ALA A 725 1.18 -2.46 -29.16
C ALA A 725 2.65 -2.81 -28.94
N ALA A 726 3.34 -2.08 -28.06
CA ALA A 726 4.70 -2.43 -27.68
C ALA A 726 4.75 -3.81 -27.00
N VAL A 727 5.78 -4.59 -27.30
CA VAL A 727 6.00 -5.95 -26.78
C VAL A 727 7.38 -6.10 -26.16
N THR A 728 7.49 -6.96 -25.16
CA THR A 728 8.72 -7.40 -24.52
C THR A 728 8.99 -8.85 -24.89
N VAL A 729 10.24 -9.14 -25.23
CA VAL A 729 10.75 -10.49 -25.47
C VAL A 729 11.51 -10.94 -24.24
N SER A 730 11.29 -12.17 -23.79
CA SER A 730 12.04 -12.78 -22.69
C SER A 730 13.56 -12.72 -22.94
N PRO A 731 14.40 -12.57 -21.91
CA PRO A 731 15.84 -12.70 -22.06
C PRO A 731 16.24 -14.04 -22.70
N SER A 732 17.35 -14.07 -23.45
CA SER A 732 17.90 -15.31 -23.99
C SER A 732 18.29 -16.27 -22.86
N GLY A 733 17.98 -17.56 -23.03
CA GLY A 733 18.32 -18.59 -22.04
C GLY A 733 19.83 -18.81 -21.87
N LEU A 734 20.20 -19.60 -20.85
CA LEU A 734 21.59 -19.92 -20.45
C LEU A 734 22.46 -20.55 -21.57
N HIS A 735 21.86 -20.99 -22.67
CA HIS A 735 22.54 -21.67 -23.78
C HIS A 735 22.77 -20.78 -25.02
N GLY A 736 22.44 -19.49 -24.97
CA GLY A 736 22.71 -18.55 -26.08
C GLY A 736 21.78 -18.72 -27.29
N GLU A 737 20.68 -19.46 -27.14
CA GLU A 737 19.66 -19.61 -28.17
C GLU A 737 18.76 -18.36 -28.23
N SER A 738 18.25 -18.06 -29.44
CA SER A 738 17.35 -16.92 -29.64
C SER A 738 15.98 -17.22 -29.02
N PRO A 739 15.42 -16.32 -28.18
CA PRO A 739 14.16 -16.57 -27.47
C PRO A 739 12.93 -16.65 -28.40
N ALA A 740 13.05 -16.13 -29.62
CA ALA A 740 11.99 -16.15 -30.62
C ALA A 740 12.57 -16.24 -32.03
N TRP A 741 11.80 -16.80 -32.96
CA TRP A 741 12.16 -16.89 -34.37
C TRP A 741 10.94 -16.85 -35.28
N MET A 742 11.19 -16.53 -36.56
CA MET A 742 10.23 -16.75 -37.64
C MET A 742 10.67 -17.92 -38.52
N VAL A 743 9.74 -18.82 -38.83
CA VAL A 743 10.01 -19.99 -39.69
C VAL A 743 9.71 -19.67 -41.15
N PHE A 744 10.72 -19.89 -41.99
CA PHE A 744 10.67 -19.83 -43.45
C PHE A 744 10.91 -21.22 -44.04
N GLN A 745 10.28 -21.53 -45.17
CA GLN A 745 10.40 -22.84 -45.80
C GLN A 745 11.03 -22.76 -47.19
N SER A 746 12.24 -23.32 -47.33
CA SER A 746 12.93 -23.45 -48.61
C SER A 746 12.33 -24.61 -49.42
N ARG A 747 12.31 -24.51 -50.76
CA ARG A 747 11.88 -25.60 -51.65
C ARG A 747 12.87 -26.75 -51.70
N THR A 748 14.13 -26.47 -51.41
CA THR A 748 15.21 -27.46 -51.36
C THR A 748 15.63 -27.64 -49.92
N ALA A 749 15.72 -28.91 -49.51
CA ALA A 749 16.24 -29.28 -48.21
C ALA A 749 17.67 -28.76 -48.02
N SER A 750 17.96 -28.34 -46.80
CA SER A 750 19.30 -28.09 -46.31
C SER A 750 20.13 -29.38 -46.26
N ILE A 751 21.43 -29.21 -45.97
CA ILE A 751 22.39 -30.32 -45.86
C ILE A 751 21.96 -31.32 -44.77
N ASP A 752 21.18 -30.88 -43.78
CA ASP A 752 20.58 -31.69 -42.72
C ASP A 752 19.24 -32.37 -43.11
N GLY A 753 18.76 -32.15 -44.34
CA GLY A 753 17.48 -32.69 -44.83
C GLY A 753 16.25 -31.85 -44.45
N LEU A 754 16.41 -30.75 -43.72
CA LEU A 754 15.30 -29.89 -43.29
C LEU A 754 14.95 -28.84 -44.36
N HIS A 755 13.65 -28.56 -44.50
CA HIS A 755 13.15 -27.49 -45.37
C HIS A 755 12.82 -26.22 -44.58
N GLU A 756 12.77 -26.28 -43.25
CA GLU A 756 12.39 -25.17 -42.38
C GLU A 756 13.61 -24.52 -41.74
N HIS A 757 13.68 -23.20 -41.85
CA HIS A 757 14.82 -22.39 -41.45
C HIS A 757 14.32 -21.21 -40.63
N LYS A 758 15.14 -20.75 -39.67
CA LYS A 758 14.72 -19.77 -38.66
C LYS A 758 15.38 -18.42 -38.92
N ALA A 759 14.57 -17.36 -39.01
CA ALA A 759 15.03 -16.00 -38.79
C ALA A 759 15.03 -15.71 -37.28
N LEU A 760 16.18 -15.39 -36.70
CA LEU A 760 16.33 -15.30 -35.25
C LEU A 760 16.07 -13.87 -34.75
N TYR A 761 15.40 -13.73 -33.61
CA TYR A 761 15.19 -12.43 -32.97
C TYR A 761 16.53 -11.73 -32.71
N SER A 762 16.62 -10.45 -33.09
CA SER A 762 17.84 -9.66 -33.00
C SER A 762 17.68 -8.30 -32.33
N ALA A 763 16.55 -7.60 -32.49
CA ALA A 763 16.37 -6.25 -31.96
C ALA A 763 14.89 -5.84 -31.83
N GLY A 764 14.63 -4.76 -31.10
CA GLY A 764 13.29 -4.16 -30.99
C GLY A 764 12.57 -4.40 -29.66
N ASN A 765 13.26 -4.96 -28.65
CA ASN A 765 12.67 -5.20 -27.32
C ASN A 765 12.02 -3.94 -26.75
N ASN A 766 10.87 -4.08 -26.10
CA ASN A 766 10.08 -3.00 -25.51
C ASN A 766 9.56 -1.97 -26.53
N THR A 767 9.44 -2.34 -27.80
CA THR A 767 8.84 -1.51 -28.86
C THR A 767 7.72 -2.27 -29.56
N ASN A 768 6.98 -1.60 -30.43
CA ASN A 768 5.95 -2.25 -31.25
C ASN A 768 6.53 -2.96 -32.48
N THR A 769 7.85 -2.99 -32.65
CA THR A 769 8.49 -3.54 -33.85
C THR A 769 9.67 -4.42 -33.47
N LEU A 770 9.61 -5.71 -33.82
CA LEU A 770 10.69 -6.66 -33.61
C LEU A 770 11.42 -6.94 -34.92
N THR A 771 12.75 -7.03 -34.88
CA THR A 771 13.58 -7.40 -36.03
C THR A 771 14.15 -8.79 -35.83
N PHE A 772 13.96 -9.63 -36.84
CA PHE A 772 14.50 -10.97 -36.97
C PHE A 772 15.50 -11.00 -38.12
N LEU A 773 16.62 -11.72 -37.96
CA LEU A 773 17.64 -11.84 -39.00
C LEU A 773 17.60 -13.24 -39.60
N TYR A 774 17.29 -13.32 -40.89
CA TYR A 774 17.39 -14.53 -41.67
C TYR A 774 18.74 -14.57 -42.38
N THR A 775 19.55 -15.60 -42.15
CA THR A 775 20.81 -15.81 -42.88
C THR A 775 20.57 -16.84 -43.97
N THR A 776 20.78 -16.45 -45.23
CA THR A 776 20.57 -17.34 -46.38
C THR A 776 21.55 -18.52 -46.34
N LEU A 777 21.05 -19.75 -46.51
CA LEU A 777 21.87 -20.95 -46.53
C LEU A 777 22.24 -21.37 -47.97
N PRO A 778 23.29 -22.20 -48.16
CA PRO A 778 23.78 -22.61 -49.48
C PRO A 778 22.75 -23.32 -50.38
N THR A 779 21.66 -23.80 -49.79
CA THR A 779 20.60 -24.57 -50.46
C THR A 779 19.25 -23.86 -50.38
N ASP A 780 19.21 -22.59 -49.96
CA ASP A 780 17.96 -21.85 -49.88
C ASP A 780 17.43 -21.54 -51.28
N THR A 781 16.23 -22.04 -51.58
CA THR A 781 15.51 -21.69 -52.80
C THR A 781 14.07 -21.33 -52.48
N PHE A 782 13.76 -20.04 -52.64
CA PHE A 782 12.42 -19.50 -52.44
C PHE A 782 11.86 -19.02 -53.78
N ALA A 783 10.61 -19.36 -54.08
CA ALA A 783 9.92 -18.72 -55.22
C ALA A 783 9.44 -17.30 -54.87
N LEU A 784 9.08 -17.11 -53.60
CA LEU A 784 8.87 -15.84 -52.94
C LEU A 784 9.43 -16.01 -51.52
N PHE A 785 10.25 -15.07 -51.06
CA PHE A 785 10.74 -15.09 -49.68
C PHE A 785 9.59 -14.61 -48.77
N ASP A 786 8.82 -15.56 -48.25
CA ASP A 786 7.64 -15.32 -47.43
C ASP A 786 7.49 -16.41 -46.37
N TYR A 787 6.76 -16.11 -45.31
CA TYR A 787 6.41 -17.08 -44.27
C TYR A 787 5.17 -17.88 -44.69
N MET A 788 5.13 -19.17 -44.33
CA MET A 788 4.13 -20.08 -44.89
C MET A 788 2.82 -20.13 -44.10
N LEU A 789 2.87 -19.85 -42.80
CA LEU A 789 1.73 -20.04 -41.89
C LEU A 789 1.55 -18.83 -40.98
N PRO A 790 0.32 -18.49 -40.57
CA PRO A 790 0.08 -17.49 -39.52
C PRO A 790 0.77 -17.81 -38.18
N THR A 791 1.20 -19.07 -37.99
CA THR A 791 1.93 -19.56 -36.81
C THR A 791 3.46 -19.58 -37.00
N SER A 792 3.98 -18.94 -38.05
CA SER A 792 5.42 -18.92 -38.34
C SER A 792 6.25 -18.16 -37.30
N LEU A 793 5.66 -17.18 -36.60
CA LEU A 793 6.31 -16.57 -35.44
C LEU A 793 6.19 -17.50 -34.23
N GLN A 794 7.33 -17.90 -33.68
CA GLN A 794 7.42 -18.86 -32.59
C GLN A 794 8.39 -18.38 -31.51
N VAL A 795 8.25 -18.98 -30.32
CA VAL A 795 9.12 -18.79 -29.15
C VAL A 795 9.69 -20.12 -28.71
N ASP A 796 10.83 -20.10 -28.03
CA ASP A 796 11.37 -21.30 -27.38
C ASP A 796 10.60 -21.64 -26.10
N ALA A 797 9.46 -22.33 -26.26
CA ALA A 797 8.64 -22.72 -25.13
C ALA A 797 9.34 -23.70 -24.16
N VAL A 798 10.33 -24.46 -24.64
CA VAL A 798 11.07 -25.43 -23.80
C VAL A 798 12.02 -24.68 -22.86
N ALA A 799 12.65 -23.61 -23.34
CA ALA A 799 13.44 -22.70 -22.52
C ALA A 799 12.58 -21.68 -21.73
N GLY A 800 11.25 -21.74 -21.82
CA GLY A 800 10.34 -20.82 -21.15
C GLY A 800 10.31 -19.41 -21.76
N ALA A 801 10.73 -19.26 -23.02
CA ALA A 801 10.74 -17.97 -23.71
C ALA A 801 9.32 -17.50 -24.07
N TRP A 802 9.15 -16.19 -24.17
CA TRP A 802 7.86 -15.55 -24.44
C TRP A 802 8.02 -14.21 -25.16
N ILE A 803 6.96 -13.81 -25.87
CA ILE A 803 6.73 -12.43 -26.33
C ILE A 803 5.43 -11.98 -25.66
N ARG A 804 5.49 -10.91 -24.87
CA ARG A 804 4.33 -10.39 -24.11
C ARG A 804 4.19 -8.89 -24.34
N ARG A 805 3.07 -8.32 -23.92
CA ARG A 805 2.86 -6.88 -23.96
C ARG A 805 3.95 -6.19 -23.13
N GLN A 806 4.44 -5.05 -23.59
CA GLN A 806 5.37 -4.25 -22.83
C GLN A 806 4.64 -3.65 -21.62
N ALA A 807 5.22 -3.88 -20.45
CA ALA A 807 4.75 -3.41 -19.15
C ALA A 807 5.87 -3.48 -18.12
N THR A 808 5.69 -2.88 -16.95
CA THR A 808 6.59 -3.12 -15.79
C THR A 808 6.67 -4.62 -15.44
N TYR A 809 5.55 -5.35 -15.53
CA TYR A 809 5.47 -6.81 -15.37
C TYR A 809 4.90 -7.48 -16.63
N PRO A 810 5.74 -7.84 -17.63
CA PRO A 810 5.30 -8.36 -18.92
C PRO A 810 4.54 -9.70 -18.88
#